data_AF-A0A4R2NFG3-F1
#
_entry.id   AF-A0A4R2NFG3-F1
#
_cell.length_a   1.000
_cell.length_b   1.000
_cell.length_c   1.000
_cell.angle_alpha   90.00
_cell.angle_beta   90.00
_cell.angle_gamma   90.00
#
_symmetry.space_group_name_H-M   'P 1'
#
loop_
_entity.id
_entity.type
_entity.pdbx_description
1 polymer ?
#
loop_
_entity_poly.entity_id
_entity_poly.type
_entity_poly.pdbx_seq_one_letter_code
_entity_poly.pdbx_strand_id
1 'polypeptide(L)'
;MAAAAYFDTVQKIYIAFYQRPADPAGLKYWADRIDAAGGDASAVVTAFAESAEAVALYGTIDASTIGNVIDAIYLALFNRAPDAAGKQFYVDGFIAGTFTAGSIALSVLDGAAGDDAVAIQNKAQVANEFTQQVDGRPLNDPYFGTGSSFDVTYQGDTDAQAARDILKTVTANPASVISPSSVTTALQDSIADATDPIMGRTGGETFLLTTNLDTVDGTAGNDTINVPYVNTLGDIHTTWQAYDSIKGGKGVDTMNIYVNASGINATQASTVESVEIINAYNAESSGDVFGGSAIDAAKFVGAEQIWQIDGNTNIINLASTTTAGFRGNTKIAADLTATADAASINVAFDAATFSGSAVVLGANGAALNAVNLSGVLEAGTTVALDIGASTAEVALKGDFDTTVTFAGNTTLKTLNAAAVNGDVEVNGLAQLTSITTGSGDDLVSVTASGQDTTITTNAGFDRVTVEGSGTAGTGSITIDTGAGNSWVVLNDLSKSISITGGDGNDWVGVDDGADASGADSLTIALGDGGADIDLDNMLTSGSGLSGFSGDGDAAQLIFLEHAAKITNITTGAGTDILDIAAAVLTEATTLTANLGAGDDLVVMQDIEFANIPATWNINAGSGDDDTVILNAGAGRTFVAGDYVALTENLQGFETLALLDTQDSGDATAFNVDASRLTGYQEIGFSGDDGAYNLTKVTSQTIVISGQESKLNINAGGDTAQNLTIEAFDSDETDITAVGNTLDLTVTSFDEDDNDVELFGNLKTVNVTLVSDDYNDGDEATIDIDINHPNGSGGADGNLINLTSVTIKGEGDADINNHAGGALATVDASGLDGSLDYATDNSAVAEAVTLSNGFDWVDINSFTAPTQADALDAAQDAENTAETALLAAYTALVDSTADNTLVALTDATAANALAQSGAIDSALATLVAATDTAETALIDAYGDLVDYFNFAAPGSFVASTDAAAIAAQFNSTPPTPASITLMLELGQFNNLKTAYDTAYSNYDAATDAGDAALLNAYNALAGASDADSIALQPSTGIVGAAAVAAAHGTTVASYDASVTAFNNLFTDASTDVTAYTTADAVEDAFAALNTTFDNAATAYGTADTALDAALADAATATSFGSTVLHTDVITGLNLSALADASDTIRVETDIVFGDAEFVAITTVGATDINTFGTLNLALQAVAQSAQDLVVFQYQGNTYIYGDKASPVGGTLNQLDDTDLLVKLTGTVDLNLLAASLNSDIG
;
A
#
# COMPACT_ATOMS: atom_id res chain seq x y z
N MET A 1 20.16 -3.58 38.88
CA MET A 1 20.33 -4.95 38.36
C MET A 1 20.98 -4.83 36.98
N ALA A 2 22.29 -4.59 36.91
CA ALA A 2 22.96 -4.29 35.64
C ALA A 2 24.19 -5.19 35.38
N ALA A 3 24.92 -5.60 36.43
CA ALA A 3 26.06 -6.53 36.29
C ALA A 3 25.73 -7.96 35.83
N ALA A 4 24.60 -8.55 36.22
CA ALA A 4 24.25 -9.93 35.84
C ALA A 4 24.11 -10.12 34.30
N ALA A 5 23.76 -9.05 33.58
CA ALA A 5 23.67 -9.04 32.12
C ALA A 5 25.02 -9.32 31.43
N TYR A 6 26.14 -9.10 32.13
CA TYR A 6 27.50 -9.25 31.60
C TYR A 6 28.22 -10.51 32.12
N PHE A 7 27.56 -11.38 32.88
CA PHE A 7 28.19 -12.61 33.40
C PHE A 7 28.67 -13.53 32.29
N ASP A 8 27.86 -13.72 31.24
CA ASP A 8 28.25 -14.57 30.11
C ASP A 8 29.47 -14.02 29.35
N THR A 9 29.52 -12.69 29.13
CA THR A 9 30.68 -12.00 28.53
C THR A 9 31.94 -12.22 29.36
N VAL A 10 31.86 -12.06 30.68
CA VAL A 10 33.02 -12.27 31.57
C VAL A 10 33.46 -13.73 31.56
N GLN A 11 32.53 -14.69 31.59
CA GLN A 11 32.87 -16.11 31.50
C GLN A 11 33.65 -16.42 30.24
N LYS A 12 33.18 -15.92 29.09
CA LYS A 12 33.87 -16.10 27.81
C LYS A 12 35.29 -15.53 27.84
N ILE A 13 35.52 -14.38 28.48
CA ILE A 13 36.86 -13.81 28.68
C ILE A 13 37.73 -14.71 29.59
N TYR A 14 37.18 -15.24 30.68
CA TYR A 14 37.88 -16.20 31.55
C TYR A 14 38.25 -17.49 30.81
N ILE A 15 37.35 -18.01 29.99
CA ILE A 15 37.60 -19.19 29.14
C ILE A 15 38.69 -18.87 28.12
N ALA A 16 38.59 -17.74 27.41
CA ALA A 16 39.57 -17.36 26.40
C ALA A 16 40.98 -17.20 27.00
N PHE A 17 41.08 -16.54 28.15
CA PHE A 17 42.38 -16.09 28.66
C PHE A 17 42.95 -16.95 29.79
N TYR A 18 42.12 -17.46 30.70
CA TYR A 18 42.56 -18.33 31.82
C TYR A 18 42.17 -19.80 31.65
N GLN A 19 41.40 -20.11 30.60
CA GLN A 19 41.03 -21.46 30.17
C GLN A 19 40.13 -22.20 31.18
N ARG A 20 39.58 -21.48 32.16
CA ARG A 20 38.77 -22.01 33.27
C ARG A 20 37.51 -21.17 33.48
N PRO A 21 36.48 -21.69 34.16
CA PRO A 21 35.36 -20.89 34.65
C PRO A 21 35.85 -19.82 35.66
N ALA A 22 35.19 -18.67 35.65
CA ALA A 22 35.41 -17.63 36.64
C ALA A 22 35.14 -18.12 38.07
N ASP A 23 35.82 -17.55 39.05
CA ASP A 23 35.37 -17.66 40.44
C ASP A 23 34.21 -16.69 40.70
N PRO A 24 33.29 -16.95 41.64
CA PRO A 24 32.08 -16.14 41.81
C PRO A 24 32.36 -14.65 42.07
N ALA A 25 33.36 -14.37 42.91
CA ALA A 25 33.75 -12.99 43.24
C ALA A 25 34.37 -12.28 42.04
N GLY A 26 35.23 -12.96 41.28
CA GLY A 26 35.81 -12.47 40.04
C GLY A 26 34.75 -12.20 38.99
N LEU A 27 33.84 -13.14 38.75
CA LEU A 27 32.74 -13.00 37.79
C LEU A 27 31.95 -11.71 38.05
N LYS A 28 31.53 -11.50 39.30
CA LYS A 28 30.83 -10.29 39.69
C LYS A 28 31.70 -9.03 39.55
N TYR A 29 32.95 -9.06 40.02
CA TYR A 29 33.84 -7.91 40.02
C TYR A 29 34.14 -7.37 38.61
N TRP A 30 34.30 -8.25 37.63
CA TRP A 30 34.55 -7.87 36.24
C TRP A 30 33.27 -7.46 35.53
N ALA A 31 32.15 -8.11 35.83
CA ALA A 31 30.85 -7.73 35.28
C ALA A 31 30.43 -6.33 35.75
N ASP A 32 30.64 -6.00 37.03
CA ASP A 32 30.43 -4.65 37.56
C ASP A 32 31.29 -3.58 36.85
N ARG A 33 32.46 -3.96 36.32
CA ARG A 33 33.36 -3.04 35.59
C ARG A 33 32.96 -2.85 34.14
N ILE A 34 32.51 -3.91 33.48
CA ILE A 34 31.96 -3.82 32.12
C ILE A 34 30.69 -2.96 32.16
N ASP A 35 29.83 -3.20 33.14
CA ASP A 35 28.64 -2.38 33.40
C ASP A 35 29.01 -0.90 33.62
N ALA A 36 29.98 -0.62 34.51
CA ALA A 36 30.48 0.74 34.73
C ALA A 36 31.15 1.38 33.50
N ALA A 37 31.59 0.57 32.53
CA ALA A 37 32.14 1.01 31.25
C ALA A 37 31.08 1.10 30.13
N GLY A 38 29.79 0.98 30.46
CA GLY A 38 28.70 1.05 29.49
C GLY A 38 28.59 -0.18 28.58
N GLY A 39 29.03 -1.35 29.05
CA GLY A 39 29.03 -2.59 28.28
C GLY A 39 30.31 -2.87 27.49
N ASP A 40 31.30 -1.98 27.53
CA ASP A 40 32.56 -2.14 26.79
C ASP A 40 33.48 -3.19 27.45
N ALA A 41 33.47 -4.41 26.89
CA ALA A 41 34.35 -5.50 27.32
C ALA A 41 35.85 -5.20 27.11
N SER A 42 36.21 -4.34 26.16
CA SER A 42 37.60 -3.98 25.88
C SER A 42 38.24 -3.21 27.06
N ALA A 43 37.42 -2.56 27.89
CA ALA A 43 37.86 -1.81 29.06
C ALA A 43 38.50 -2.69 30.15
N VAL A 44 38.26 -4.01 30.15
CA VAL A 44 38.77 -4.93 31.18
C VAL A 44 39.88 -5.88 30.70
N VAL A 45 39.98 -6.16 29.40
CA VAL A 45 40.89 -7.21 28.87
C VAL A 45 42.39 -6.93 29.06
N THR A 46 42.79 -5.65 29.15
CA THR A 46 44.19 -5.30 29.46
C THR A 46 44.57 -5.76 30.87
N ALA A 47 43.67 -5.58 31.84
CA ALA A 47 43.92 -6.00 33.22
C ALA A 47 43.98 -7.52 33.38
N PHE A 48 43.30 -8.28 32.48
CA PHE A 48 43.44 -9.74 32.41
C PHE A 48 44.84 -10.14 31.94
N ALA A 49 45.35 -9.51 30.89
CA ALA A 49 46.67 -9.82 30.34
C ALA A 49 47.84 -9.51 31.30
N GLU A 50 47.67 -8.51 32.16
CA GLU A 50 48.69 -8.09 33.14
C GLU A 50 48.54 -8.78 34.51
N SER A 51 47.55 -9.67 34.67
CA SER A 51 47.27 -10.29 35.94
C SER A 51 48.38 -11.26 36.37
N ALA A 52 48.51 -11.48 37.68
CA ALA A 52 49.44 -12.48 38.21
C ALA A 52 49.13 -13.89 37.67
N GLU A 53 47.85 -14.19 37.41
CA GLU A 53 47.41 -15.46 36.85
C GLU A 53 47.83 -15.62 35.38
N ALA A 54 47.72 -14.56 34.57
CA ALA A 54 48.22 -14.55 33.20
C ALA A 54 49.74 -14.78 33.13
N VAL A 55 50.49 -14.11 34.01
CA VAL A 55 51.95 -14.28 34.11
C VAL A 55 52.31 -15.70 34.56
N ALA A 56 51.51 -16.31 35.44
CA ALA A 56 51.71 -17.70 35.84
C ALA A 56 51.42 -18.69 34.69
N LEU A 57 50.38 -18.43 33.90
CA LEU A 57 49.92 -19.31 32.82
C LEU A 57 50.80 -19.22 31.56
N TYR A 58 51.22 -18.01 31.19
CA TYR A 58 51.91 -17.73 29.93
C TYR A 58 53.37 -17.30 30.08
N GLY A 59 53.82 -16.97 31.30
CA GLY A 59 55.10 -16.30 31.52
C GLY A 59 55.06 -14.83 31.08
N THR A 60 56.24 -14.25 30.80
CA THR A 60 56.30 -12.90 30.22
C THR A 60 55.76 -12.94 28.79
N ILE A 61 54.70 -12.18 28.52
CA ILE A 61 54.10 -12.03 27.18
C ILE A 61 54.86 -10.94 26.43
N ASP A 62 55.65 -11.35 25.44
CA ASP A 62 56.40 -10.46 24.55
C ASP A 62 56.40 -11.01 23.11
N ALA A 63 57.07 -10.32 22.19
CA ALA A 63 57.13 -10.70 20.78
C ALA A 63 57.63 -12.13 20.53
N SER A 64 58.38 -12.73 21.47
CA SER A 64 58.89 -14.10 21.36
C SER A 64 57.93 -15.17 21.90
N THR A 65 56.95 -14.78 22.74
CA THR A 65 56.05 -15.72 23.43
C THR A 65 54.58 -15.56 23.03
N ILE A 66 54.18 -14.44 22.43
CA ILE A 66 52.78 -14.16 22.04
C ILE A 66 52.17 -15.26 21.15
N GLY A 67 52.96 -15.88 20.27
CA GLY A 67 52.50 -16.99 19.43
C GLY A 67 51.98 -18.19 20.24
N ASN A 68 52.56 -18.47 21.41
CA ASN A 68 52.10 -19.56 22.29
C ASN A 68 50.82 -19.19 23.03
N VAL A 69 50.62 -17.90 23.35
CA VAL A 69 49.39 -17.39 23.96
C VAL A 69 48.22 -17.53 22.98
N ILE A 70 48.44 -17.20 21.70
CA ILE A 70 47.44 -17.38 20.64
C ILE A 70 47.05 -18.85 20.49
N ASP A 71 48.03 -19.77 20.49
CA ASP A 71 47.73 -21.21 20.44
C ASP A 71 46.85 -21.66 21.61
N ALA A 72 47.14 -21.14 22.81
CA ALA A 72 46.39 -21.47 24.02
C ALA A 72 44.96 -20.93 23.99
N ILE A 73 44.74 -19.70 23.50
CA ILE A 73 43.41 -19.09 23.33
C ILE A 73 42.54 -19.96 22.39
N TYR A 74 43.08 -20.33 21.23
CA TYR A 74 42.36 -21.16 20.26
C TYR A 74 42.06 -22.56 20.83
N LEU A 75 43.00 -23.17 21.53
CA LEU A 75 42.77 -24.47 22.17
C LEU A 75 41.72 -24.39 23.27
N ALA A 76 41.66 -23.30 24.04
CA ALA A 76 40.71 -23.12 25.12
C ALA A 76 39.28 -22.88 24.61
N LEU A 77 39.13 -22.04 23.59
CA LEU A 77 37.83 -21.70 22.99
C LEU A 77 37.31 -22.82 22.09
N PHE A 78 38.17 -23.40 21.25
CA PHE A 78 37.74 -24.23 20.11
C PHE A 78 38.25 -25.67 20.14
N ASN A 79 39.09 -26.04 21.12
CA ASN A 79 39.75 -27.35 21.17
C ASN A 79 40.62 -27.68 19.94
N ARG A 80 41.06 -26.67 19.17
CA ARG A 80 41.91 -26.82 17.99
C ARG A 80 42.98 -25.73 17.93
N ALA A 81 44.04 -25.95 17.16
CA ALA A 81 45.08 -24.95 16.92
C ALA A 81 44.60 -23.89 15.90
N PRO A 82 45.15 -22.65 15.95
CA PRO A 82 44.91 -21.65 14.91
C PRO A 82 45.54 -22.09 13.58
N ASP A 83 45.00 -21.60 12.47
CA ASP A 83 45.68 -21.74 11.19
C ASP A 83 46.94 -20.86 11.15
N ALA A 84 47.89 -21.23 10.29
CA ALA A 84 49.19 -20.57 10.27
C ALA A 84 49.10 -19.08 9.86
N ALA A 85 48.16 -18.71 8.98
CA ALA A 85 48.03 -17.34 8.48
C ALA A 85 47.33 -16.44 9.51
N GLY A 86 46.23 -16.91 10.10
CA GLY A 86 45.52 -16.24 11.19
C GLY A 86 46.40 -16.04 12.43
N LYS A 87 47.20 -17.05 12.80
CA LYS A 87 48.19 -16.90 13.87
C LYS A 87 49.20 -15.81 13.54
N GLN A 88 49.74 -15.79 12.31
CA GLN A 88 50.75 -14.81 11.91
C GLN A 88 50.19 -13.39 11.90
N PHE A 89 48.94 -13.20 11.47
CA PHE A 89 48.25 -11.91 11.50
C PHE A 89 48.24 -11.29 12.91
N TYR A 90 47.84 -12.05 13.93
CA TYR A 90 47.82 -11.56 15.30
C TYR A 90 49.22 -11.35 15.88
N VAL A 91 50.20 -12.20 15.53
CA VAL A 91 51.61 -11.99 15.93
C VAL A 91 52.15 -10.68 15.37
N ASP A 92 51.95 -10.42 14.08
CA ASP A 92 52.42 -9.20 13.43
C ASP A 92 51.73 -7.95 14.01
N GLY A 93 50.41 -8.03 14.24
CA GLY A 93 49.65 -6.96 14.87
C GLY A 93 50.06 -6.69 16.33
N PHE A 94 50.45 -7.71 17.09
CA PHE A 94 51.01 -7.53 18.43
C PHE A 94 52.37 -6.84 18.40
N ILE A 95 53.27 -7.24 17.48
CA ILE A 95 54.59 -6.61 17.31
C ILE A 95 54.44 -5.15 16.88
N ALA A 96 53.47 -4.85 16.02
CA ALA A 96 53.16 -3.49 15.58
C ALA A 96 52.48 -2.63 16.66
N GLY A 97 52.05 -3.21 17.78
CA GLY A 97 51.29 -2.53 18.83
C GLY A 97 49.83 -2.25 18.49
N THR A 98 49.34 -2.78 17.37
CA THR A 98 47.93 -2.69 16.95
C THR A 98 47.03 -3.58 17.83
N PHE A 99 47.57 -4.69 18.33
CA PHE A 99 46.87 -5.56 19.26
C PHE A 99 47.65 -5.75 20.57
N THR A 100 46.90 -5.95 21.65
CA THR A 100 47.40 -6.49 22.92
C THR A 100 47.00 -7.96 23.04
N ALA A 101 47.58 -8.71 23.98
CA ALA A 101 47.17 -10.10 24.20
C ALA A 101 45.68 -10.20 24.58
N GLY A 102 45.16 -9.26 25.37
CA GLY A 102 43.76 -9.20 25.74
C GLY A 102 42.83 -8.89 24.56
N SER A 103 43.21 -7.93 23.69
CA SER A 103 42.41 -7.61 22.51
C SER A 103 42.42 -8.73 21.46
N ILE A 104 43.50 -9.53 21.39
CA ILE A 104 43.53 -10.72 20.53
C ILE A 104 42.51 -11.75 21.02
N ALA A 105 42.44 -12.00 22.33
CA ALA A 105 41.48 -12.95 22.88
C ALA A 105 40.03 -12.55 22.58
N LEU A 106 39.71 -11.25 22.70
CA LEU A 106 38.40 -10.72 22.35
C LEU A 106 38.14 -10.82 20.84
N SER A 107 39.10 -10.44 20.00
CA SER A 107 38.98 -10.54 18.54
C SER A 107 38.78 -11.98 18.05
N VAL A 108 39.41 -12.96 18.70
CA VAL A 108 39.24 -14.39 18.38
C VAL A 108 37.89 -14.91 18.88
N LEU A 109 37.44 -14.46 20.06
CA LEU A 109 36.14 -14.80 20.62
C LEU A 109 35.00 -14.28 19.74
N ASP A 110 35.05 -13.00 19.35
CA ASP A 110 34.02 -12.33 18.56
C ASP A 110 34.01 -12.79 17.08
N GLY A 111 35.17 -13.22 16.58
CA GLY A 111 35.31 -13.75 15.22
C GLY A 111 34.96 -15.23 15.05
N ALA A 112 34.47 -15.90 16.11
CA ALA A 112 34.12 -17.31 16.05
C ALA A 112 32.80 -17.56 15.30
N ALA A 113 32.75 -18.58 14.44
CA ALA A 113 31.57 -18.95 13.67
C ALA A 113 31.42 -20.48 13.56
N GLY A 114 30.22 -20.95 13.21
CA GLY A 114 29.93 -22.40 13.06
C GLY A 114 30.22 -23.19 14.34
N ASP A 115 30.88 -24.35 14.21
CA ASP A 115 31.24 -25.23 15.34
C ASP A 115 32.05 -24.52 16.43
N ASP A 116 32.85 -23.51 16.08
CA ASP A 116 33.65 -22.75 17.04
C ASP A 116 32.76 -21.88 17.96
N ALA A 117 31.71 -21.27 17.39
CA ALA A 117 30.72 -20.51 18.17
C ALA A 117 29.91 -21.44 19.10
N VAL A 118 29.53 -22.62 18.61
CA VAL A 118 28.84 -23.65 19.41
C VAL A 118 29.74 -24.16 20.55
N ALA A 119 31.03 -24.39 20.29
CA ALA A 119 31.98 -24.80 21.32
C ALA A 119 32.11 -23.75 22.43
N ILE A 120 32.15 -22.46 22.10
CA ILE A 120 32.17 -21.36 23.08
C ILE A 120 30.88 -21.37 23.92
N GLN A 121 29.71 -21.45 23.28
CA GLN A 121 28.42 -21.46 23.98
C GLN A 121 28.32 -22.63 24.97
N ASN A 122 28.68 -23.84 24.52
CA ASN A 122 28.70 -25.04 25.37
C ASN A 122 29.64 -24.87 26.57
N LYS A 123 30.84 -24.31 26.37
CA LYS A 123 31.79 -24.03 27.46
C LYS A 123 31.28 -22.96 28.42
N ALA A 124 30.66 -21.90 27.90
CA ALA A 124 30.06 -20.84 28.72
C ALA A 124 28.92 -21.38 29.58
N GLN A 125 28.07 -22.26 29.03
CA GLN A 125 27.02 -22.94 29.79
C GLN A 125 27.58 -23.76 30.96
N VAL A 126 28.58 -24.62 30.70
CA VAL A 126 29.23 -25.42 31.76
C VAL A 126 29.94 -24.52 32.77
N ALA A 127 30.59 -23.43 32.33
CA ALA A 127 31.27 -22.48 33.21
C ALA A 127 30.28 -21.70 34.12
N ASN A 128 29.14 -21.30 33.58
CA ASN A 128 28.06 -20.66 34.34
C ASN A 128 27.54 -21.60 35.43
N GLU A 129 27.22 -22.84 35.08
CA GLU A 129 26.77 -23.84 36.06
C GLU A 129 27.84 -24.15 37.11
N PHE A 130 29.10 -24.31 36.67
CA PHE A 130 30.23 -24.48 37.58
C PHE A 130 30.32 -23.35 38.60
N THR A 131 30.29 -22.10 38.14
CA THR A 131 30.49 -20.93 38.99
C THR A 131 29.30 -20.73 39.93
N GLN A 132 28.08 -21.05 39.45
CA GLN A 132 26.88 -21.08 40.28
C GLN A 132 27.00 -22.08 41.42
N GLN A 133 27.50 -23.28 41.16
CA GLN A 133 27.68 -24.31 42.18
C GLN A 133 28.84 -24.03 43.13
N VAL A 134 29.91 -23.38 42.66
CA VAL A 134 30.98 -22.89 43.53
C VAL A 134 30.41 -21.86 44.51
N ASP A 135 29.59 -20.93 44.03
CA ASP A 135 28.99 -19.91 44.89
C ASP A 135 27.95 -20.51 45.87
N GLY A 136 27.12 -21.44 45.39
CA GLY A 136 26.01 -22.03 46.12
C GLY A 136 24.67 -21.30 45.95
N ARG A 137 24.67 -20.14 45.28
CA ARG A 137 23.47 -19.36 44.93
C ARG A 137 23.29 -19.28 43.41
N PRO A 138 22.04 -19.17 42.90
CA PRO A 138 21.77 -18.93 41.48
C PRO A 138 22.44 -17.65 40.96
N LEU A 139 22.77 -17.60 39.65
CA LEU A 139 23.39 -16.42 39.03
C LEU A 139 22.54 -15.13 39.13
N ASN A 140 21.23 -15.24 39.30
CA ASN A 140 20.32 -14.10 39.46
C ASN A 140 20.17 -13.64 40.92
N ASP A 141 20.83 -14.28 41.89
CA ASP A 141 20.78 -13.86 43.29
C ASP A 141 21.44 -12.47 43.46
N PRO A 142 20.79 -11.48 44.09
CA PRO A 142 21.35 -10.14 44.29
C PRO A 142 22.68 -10.13 45.07
N TYR A 143 22.96 -11.19 45.83
CA TYR A 143 24.17 -11.38 46.62
C TYR A 143 25.15 -12.38 45.98
N PHE A 144 24.90 -12.88 44.77
CA PHE A 144 25.82 -13.74 44.03
C PHE A 144 27.23 -13.14 43.98
N GLY A 145 28.27 -13.96 44.20
CA GLY A 145 29.66 -13.52 44.21
C GLY A 145 30.06 -12.64 45.38
N THR A 146 29.18 -12.41 46.36
CA THR A 146 29.46 -11.60 47.55
C THR A 146 29.56 -12.46 48.82
N GLY A 147 30.40 -12.02 49.77
CA GLY A 147 30.61 -12.69 51.05
C GLY A 147 31.89 -13.52 51.10
N SER A 148 31.96 -14.43 52.07
CA SER A 148 33.13 -15.33 52.30
C SER A 148 32.71 -16.79 52.53
N SER A 149 31.44 -17.12 52.30
CA SER A 149 30.89 -18.45 52.44
C SER A 149 30.40 -18.90 51.08
N PHE A 150 31.23 -19.66 50.37
CA PHE A 150 30.91 -20.31 49.11
C PHE A 150 30.66 -21.81 49.38
N ASP A 151 29.89 -22.46 48.52
CA ASP A 151 29.64 -23.91 48.60
C ASP A 151 30.89 -24.73 48.27
N VAL A 152 31.84 -24.15 47.53
CA VAL A 152 33.14 -24.75 47.17
C VAL A 152 34.28 -23.77 47.41
N THR A 153 35.36 -24.24 48.03
CA THR A 153 36.63 -23.51 48.12
C THR A 153 37.38 -23.65 46.80
N TYR A 154 37.19 -22.69 45.89
CA TYR A 154 37.86 -22.65 44.58
C TYR A 154 39.06 -21.67 44.62
N GLN A 155 40.25 -22.16 44.98
CA GLN A 155 41.42 -21.29 45.21
C GLN A 155 42.78 -21.91 44.81
N GLY A 156 43.53 -21.17 44.00
CA GLY A 156 44.93 -21.48 43.68
C GLY A 156 45.10 -22.35 42.43
N ASP A 157 46.36 -22.64 42.08
CA ASP A 157 46.70 -23.19 40.77
C ASP A 157 46.21 -24.62 40.53
N THR A 158 46.07 -25.42 41.61
CA THR A 158 45.59 -26.81 41.53
C THR A 158 44.12 -26.85 41.12
N ASP A 159 43.27 -26.11 41.80
CA ASP A 159 41.84 -26.06 41.51
C ASP A 159 41.58 -25.42 40.14
N ALA A 160 42.32 -24.35 39.83
CA ALA A 160 42.30 -23.72 38.53
C ALA A 160 42.67 -24.73 37.42
N GLN A 161 43.63 -25.62 37.66
CA GLN A 161 43.99 -26.68 36.71
C GLN A 161 42.88 -27.73 36.55
N ALA A 162 42.28 -28.18 37.65
CA ALA A 162 41.14 -29.10 37.58
C ALA A 162 39.96 -28.49 36.83
N ALA A 163 39.67 -27.21 37.04
CA ALA A 163 38.61 -26.50 36.32
C ALA A 163 38.93 -26.32 34.82
N ARG A 164 40.21 -26.11 34.45
CA ARG A 164 40.65 -26.17 33.04
C ARG A 164 40.41 -27.55 32.43
N ASP A 165 40.71 -28.61 33.17
CA ASP A 165 40.57 -29.98 32.70
C ASP A 165 39.08 -30.34 32.45
N ILE A 166 38.16 -29.82 33.25
CA ILE A 166 36.71 -29.93 33.04
C ILE A 166 36.29 -29.25 31.72
N LEU A 167 36.64 -27.97 31.51
CA LEU A 167 36.25 -27.27 30.29
C LEU A 167 36.90 -27.82 29.03
N LYS A 168 38.08 -28.44 29.16
CA LYS A 168 38.79 -29.06 28.03
C LYS A 168 38.02 -30.24 27.43
N THR A 169 37.15 -30.92 28.17
CA THR A 169 36.33 -32.02 27.63
C THR A 169 35.12 -31.53 26.84
N VAL A 170 34.75 -30.26 26.98
CA VAL A 170 33.59 -29.65 26.31
C VAL A 170 33.99 -29.17 24.91
N THR A 171 33.18 -29.54 23.92
CA THR A 171 33.40 -29.32 22.47
C THR A 171 32.13 -28.80 21.79
N ALA A 172 32.15 -28.62 20.47
CA ALA A 172 30.95 -28.31 19.68
C ALA A 172 29.87 -29.41 19.72
N ASN A 173 30.21 -30.64 20.12
CA ASN A 173 29.23 -31.72 20.26
C ASN A 173 28.31 -31.47 21.48
N PRO A 174 26.99 -31.36 21.32
CA PRO A 174 26.06 -31.15 22.43
C PRO A 174 26.17 -32.21 23.54
N ALA A 175 26.52 -33.46 23.21
CA ALA A 175 26.71 -34.53 24.20
C ALA A 175 27.94 -34.34 25.12
N SER A 176 28.82 -33.37 24.81
CA SER A 176 29.96 -33.01 25.67
C SER A 176 29.62 -31.98 26.75
N VAL A 177 28.43 -31.38 26.70
CA VAL A 177 27.90 -30.54 27.78
C VAL A 177 27.46 -31.46 28.92
N ILE A 178 28.16 -31.35 30.06
CA ILE A 178 27.89 -32.18 31.24
C ILE A 178 26.74 -31.59 32.07
N SER A 179 25.90 -32.46 32.63
CA SER A 179 24.75 -32.05 33.45
C SER A 179 25.17 -31.30 34.72
N PRO A 180 24.28 -30.49 35.34
CA PRO A 180 24.53 -29.89 36.65
C PRO A 180 25.01 -30.89 37.71
N SER A 181 24.43 -32.10 37.75
CA SER A 181 24.87 -33.17 38.66
C SER A 181 26.29 -33.68 38.37
N SER A 182 26.66 -33.75 37.10
CA SER A 182 28.02 -34.11 36.68
C SER A 182 29.02 -33.00 37.02
N VAL A 183 28.61 -31.73 36.94
CA VAL A 183 29.39 -30.59 37.44
C VAL A 183 29.58 -30.67 38.95
N THR A 184 28.53 -30.99 39.71
CA THR A 184 28.62 -31.20 41.18
C THR A 184 29.61 -32.31 41.51
N THR A 185 29.53 -33.43 40.79
CA THR A 185 30.44 -34.58 40.98
C THR A 185 31.88 -34.17 40.63
N ALA A 186 32.09 -33.48 39.52
CA ALA A 186 33.42 -33.01 39.12
C ALA A 186 34.03 -32.02 40.15
N LEU A 187 33.21 -31.13 40.71
CA LEU A 187 33.59 -30.24 41.81
C LEU A 187 33.98 -31.06 43.05
N GLN A 188 33.13 -31.99 43.50
CA GLN A 188 33.39 -32.85 44.66
C GLN A 188 34.66 -33.70 44.52
N ASP A 189 34.89 -34.27 43.34
CA ASP A 189 35.98 -35.21 43.10
C ASP A 189 37.34 -34.52 42.96
N SER A 190 37.37 -33.31 42.38
CA SER A 190 38.60 -32.71 41.87
C SER A 190 38.92 -31.31 42.41
N ILE A 191 37.98 -30.63 43.08
CA ILE A 191 38.14 -29.23 43.49
C ILE A 191 37.75 -28.99 44.94
N ALA A 192 36.62 -29.52 45.39
CA ALA A 192 36.08 -29.26 46.71
C ALA A 192 36.94 -29.86 47.82
N ASP A 193 37.16 -29.07 48.88
CA ASP A 193 37.75 -29.56 50.11
C ASP A 193 36.74 -30.43 50.88
N ALA A 194 37.23 -31.38 51.66
CA ALA A 194 36.38 -32.29 52.43
C ALA A 194 35.45 -31.59 53.45
N THR A 195 35.68 -30.30 53.72
CA THR A 195 34.86 -29.45 54.60
C THR A 195 33.88 -28.55 53.85
N ASP A 196 33.93 -28.51 52.53
CA ASP A 196 33.07 -27.64 51.72
C ASP A 196 31.60 -28.09 51.77
N PRO A 197 30.64 -27.15 51.86
CA PRO A 197 29.21 -27.47 51.88
C PRO A 197 28.75 -28.37 50.72
N ILE A 198 29.37 -28.23 49.53
CA ILE A 198 29.03 -29.07 48.37
C ILE A 198 29.19 -30.56 48.64
N MET A 199 30.06 -30.97 49.58
CA MET A 199 30.26 -32.40 49.93
C MET A 199 29.02 -33.04 50.55
N GLY A 200 28.04 -32.24 50.99
CA GLY A 200 26.75 -32.72 51.48
C GLY A 200 25.64 -32.76 50.41
N ARG A 201 25.91 -32.29 49.18
CA ARG A 201 24.96 -32.32 48.05
C ARG A 201 25.09 -33.67 47.33
N THR A 202 23.99 -34.39 47.14
CA THR A 202 23.95 -35.60 46.31
C THR A 202 23.48 -35.25 44.91
N GLY A 203 24.08 -35.82 43.86
CA GLY A 203 23.52 -35.75 42.51
C GLY A 203 22.15 -36.45 42.48
N GLY A 204 21.24 -35.97 41.63
CA GLY A 204 19.93 -36.60 41.46
C GLY A 204 20.04 -38.02 40.90
N GLU A 205 19.11 -38.87 41.29
CA GLU A 205 19.01 -40.28 40.95
C GLU A 205 17.91 -40.56 39.92
N THR A 206 17.97 -41.72 39.26
CA THR A 206 16.90 -42.20 38.39
C THR A 206 16.27 -43.45 38.99
N PHE A 207 14.97 -43.39 39.26
CA PHE A 207 14.15 -44.48 39.76
C PHE A 207 13.32 -45.08 38.62
N LEU A 208 13.12 -46.39 38.65
CA LEU A 208 12.31 -47.12 37.67
C LEU A 208 11.25 -47.92 38.43
N LEU A 209 9.97 -47.64 38.19
CA LEU A 209 8.88 -48.43 38.77
C LEU A 209 8.80 -49.82 38.11
N THR A 210 8.40 -50.79 38.89
CA THR A 210 8.34 -52.21 38.55
C THR A 210 6.93 -52.76 38.74
N THR A 211 6.72 -54.04 38.47
CA THR A 211 5.43 -54.69 38.75
C THR A 211 5.25 -55.09 40.22
N ASN A 212 6.23 -54.79 41.08
CA ASN A 212 6.15 -55.07 42.51
C ASN A 212 5.72 -53.80 43.26
N LEU A 213 5.56 -53.91 44.57
CA LEU A 213 5.42 -52.75 45.43
C LEU A 213 6.73 -51.94 45.39
N ASP A 214 6.62 -50.68 44.98
CA ASP A 214 7.74 -49.75 44.93
C ASP A 214 7.65 -48.69 46.04
N THR A 215 8.80 -48.29 46.57
CA THR A 215 8.94 -47.18 47.52
C THR A 215 10.08 -46.31 47.03
N VAL A 216 9.73 -45.20 46.40
CA VAL A 216 10.65 -44.18 45.91
C VAL A 216 10.68 -43.05 46.93
N ASP A 217 11.83 -42.87 47.56
CA ASP A 217 12.18 -41.71 48.37
C ASP A 217 13.38 -41.04 47.70
N GLY A 218 13.12 -39.96 46.97
CA GLY A 218 14.13 -39.22 46.24
C GLY A 218 15.15 -38.50 47.14
N THR A 219 16.21 -38.03 46.50
CA THR A 219 17.38 -37.41 47.09
C THR A 219 17.17 -35.91 47.31
N ALA A 220 18.27 -35.17 47.48
CA ALA A 220 18.25 -33.72 47.55
C ALA A 220 18.64 -33.04 46.22
N GLY A 221 18.91 -33.83 45.18
CA GLY A 221 19.16 -33.37 43.82
C GLY A 221 18.01 -33.72 42.90
N ASN A 222 18.02 -33.18 41.68
CA ASN A 222 16.94 -33.36 40.70
C ASN A 222 16.82 -34.82 40.22
N ASP A 223 15.84 -35.53 40.74
CA ASP A 223 15.61 -36.93 40.45
C ASP A 223 14.70 -37.14 39.23
N THR A 224 14.78 -38.34 38.64
CA THR A 224 13.90 -38.78 37.56
C THR A 224 13.21 -40.09 37.92
N ILE A 225 11.88 -40.10 37.97
CA ILE A 225 11.06 -41.30 38.21
C ILE A 225 10.45 -41.76 36.88
N ASN A 226 10.84 -42.92 36.37
CA ASN A 226 10.29 -43.49 35.15
C ASN A 226 9.25 -44.58 35.46
N VAL A 227 8.08 -44.48 34.84
CA VAL A 227 6.95 -45.41 34.96
C VAL A 227 6.69 -46.09 33.61
N PRO A 228 7.45 -47.16 33.28
CA PRO A 228 7.32 -47.83 31.99
C PRO A 228 6.07 -48.70 31.95
N TYR A 229 5.48 -48.91 30.76
CA TYR A 229 4.42 -49.91 30.56
C TYR A 229 4.96 -51.31 30.21
N VAL A 230 6.29 -51.50 30.21
CA VAL A 230 6.97 -52.78 29.99
C VAL A 230 7.85 -53.14 31.18
N ASN A 231 7.85 -54.41 31.56
CA ASN A 231 8.77 -54.90 32.59
C ASN A 231 10.20 -55.09 32.01
N THR A 232 11.17 -55.43 32.87
CA THR A 232 12.57 -55.67 32.46
C THR A 232 12.77 -56.87 31.51
N LEU A 233 11.73 -57.68 31.30
CA LEU A 233 11.71 -58.82 30.38
C LEU A 233 11.02 -58.49 29.04
N GLY A 234 10.48 -57.27 28.90
CA GLY A 234 9.78 -56.79 27.71
C GLY A 234 8.28 -57.08 27.65
N ASP A 235 7.68 -57.63 28.72
CA ASP A 235 6.24 -57.88 28.75
C ASP A 235 5.47 -56.62 29.19
N ILE A 236 4.36 -56.33 28.52
CA ILE A 236 3.45 -55.21 28.84
C ILE A 236 2.77 -55.41 30.20
N HIS A 237 2.96 -54.49 31.15
CA HIS A 237 2.39 -54.54 32.51
C HIS A 237 2.22 -53.14 33.12
N THR A 238 1.23 -52.98 34.02
CA THR A 238 1.11 -51.79 34.87
C THR A 238 2.20 -51.82 35.94
N THR A 239 3.03 -50.78 35.97
CA THR A 239 4.12 -50.61 36.94
C THR A 239 3.81 -49.56 38.00
N TRP A 240 2.80 -48.70 37.77
CA TRP A 240 2.27 -47.83 38.82
C TRP A 240 1.06 -48.47 39.50
N GLN A 241 1.28 -49.03 40.67
CA GLN A 241 0.31 -49.76 41.45
C GLN A 241 -0.24 -48.93 42.62
N ALA A 242 -1.42 -49.32 43.11
CA ALA A 242 -2.15 -48.55 44.11
C ALA A 242 -1.46 -48.44 45.48
N TYR A 243 -0.45 -49.27 45.74
CA TYR A 243 0.29 -49.28 47.00
C TYR A 243 1.67 -48.65 46.89
N ASP A 244 2.09 -48.20 45.72
CA ASP A 244 3.40 -47.57 45.54
C ASP A 244 3.45 -46.22 46.26
N SER A 245 4.60 -45.94 46.89
CA SER A 245 4.88 -44.65 47.53
C SER A 245 5.93 -43.92 46.72
N ILE A 246 5.62 -42.71 46.24
CA ILE A 246 6.50 -41.94 45.36
C ILE A 246 6.70 -40.55 45.95
N LYS A 247 7.97 -40.22 46.25
CA LYS A 247 8.40 -38.90 46.73
C LYS A 247 9.65 -38.46 45.97
N GLY A 248 9.63 -37.30 45.31
CA GLY A 248 10.81 -36.77 44.60
C GLY A 248 11.88 -36.21 45.54
N GLY A 249 11.51 -35.79 46.74
CA GLY A 249 12.49 -35.35 47.75
C GLY A 249 12.69 -33.84 47.69
N LYS A 250 13.95 -33.38 47.57
CA LYS A 250 14.25 -31.97 47.28
C LYS A 250 14.94 -31.89 45.93
N GLY A 251 14.76 -30.78 45.23
CA GLY A 251 15.29 -30.60 43.90
C GLY A 251 14.17 -30.13 42.99
N VAL A 252 14.41 -30.15 41.69
CA VAL A 252 13.33 -30.11 40.69
C VAL A 252 13.24 -31.50 40.10
N ASP A 253 12.24 -32.26 40.54
CA ASP A 253 12.11 -33.67 40.26
C ASP A 253 11.14 -33.90 39.10
N THR A 254 11.45 -34.89 38.26
CA THR A 254 10.67 -35.21 37.05
C THR A 254 10.11 -36.63 37.11
N MET A 255 8.83 -36.81 36.82
CA MET A 255 8.21 -38.13 36.66
C MET A 255 7.73 -38.34 35.23
N ASN A 256 8.19 -39.39 34.58
CA ASN A 256 7.81 -39.76 33.21
C ASN A 256 6.88 -40.99 33.24
N ILE A 257 5.62 -40.79 32.85
CA ILE A 257 4.57 -41.80 32.83
C ILE A 257 4.33 -42.23 31.40
N TYR A 258 4.62 -43.50 31.10
CA TYR A 258 4.36 -44.06 29.78
C TYR A 258 3.07 -44.88 29.81
N VAL A 259 2.07 -44.43 29.04
CA VAL A 259 0.78 -45.10 28.88
C VAL A 259 0.70 -45.72 27.49
N ASN A 260 0.13 -46.92 27.36
CA ASN A 260 -0.07 -47.54 26.05
C ASN A 260 -1.56 -47.57 25.64
N ALA A 261 -1.82 -47.83 24.35
CA ALA A 261 -3.16 -47.89 23.76
C ALA A 261 -4.10 -48.95 24.38
N SER A 262 -3.60 -49.86 25.23
CA SER A 262 -4.40 -50.86 25.95
C SER A 262 -4.80 -50.43 27.37
N GLY A 263 -4.49 -49.19 27.77
CA GLY A 263 -4.85 -48.66 29.09
C GLY A 263 -3.90 -49.07 30.22
N ILE A 264 -2.66 -49.44 29.91
CA ILE A 264 -1.64 -49.77 30.91
C ILE A 264 -1.08 -48.48 31.51
N ASN A 265 -0.93 -48.45 32.84
CA ASN A 265 -0.66 -47.23 33.62
C ASN A 265 -1.73 -46.13 33.45
N ALA A 266 -2.92 -46.45 32.92
CA ALA A 266 -3.98 -45.48 32.67
C ALA A 266 -4.76 -45.04 33.93
N THR A 267 -4.46 -45.59 35.10
CA THR A 267 -5.12 -45.22 36.37
C THR A 267 -4.11 -44.57 37.30
N GLN A 268 -4.47 -43.41 37.85
CA GLN A 268 -3.66 -42.69 38.84
C GLN A 268 -3.72 -43.40 40.20
N ALA A 269 -2.83 -44.38 40.37
CA ALA A 269 -3.00 -45.45 41.35
C ALA A 269 -2.70 -45.01 42.80
N SER A 270 -1.70 -44.16 43.00
CA SER A 270 -1.31 -43.62 44.31
C SER A 270 -1.08 -42.10 44.24
N THR A 271 -0.82 -41.45 45.38
CA THR A 271 -0.44 -40.02 45.44
C THR A 271 1.07 -39.90 45.24
N VAL A 272 1.49 -38.94 44.42
CA VAL A 272 2.88 -38.54 44.19
C VAL A 272 3.12 -37.26 44.98
N GLU A 273 4.20 -37.20 45.75
CA GLU A 273 4.56 -36.03 46.56
C GLU A 273 5.91 -35.44 46.11
N SER A 274 6.04 -34.11 46.15
CA SER A 274 7.32 -33.41 45.90
C SER A 274 7.95 -33.83 44.57
N VAL A 275 7.15 -33.83 43.51
CA VAL A 275 7.63 -33.96 42.13
C VAL A 275 7.05 -32.80 41.35
N GLU A 276 7.91 -31.92 40.84
CA GLU A 276 7.51 -30.64 40.27
C GLU A 276 7.05 -30.79 38.81
N ILE A 277 7.65 -31.71 38.04
CA ILE A 277 7.37 -31.90 36.61
C ILE A 277 6.80 -33.30 36.37
N ILE A 278 5.57 -33.38 35.90
CA ILE A 278 4.91 -34.63 35.51
C ILE A 278 4.78 -34.68 33.99
N ASN A 279 5.39 -35.68 33.35
CA ASN A 279 5.25 -35.93 31.91
C ASN A 279 4.42 -37.19 31.69
N ALA A 280 3.26 -37.06 31.07
CA ALA A 280 2.39 -38.17 30.70
C ALA A 280 2.46 -38.40 29.18
N TYR A 281 3.19 -39.44 28.79
CA TYR A 281 3.41 -39.83 27.40
C TYR A 281 2.33 -40.80 26.93
N ASN A 282 1.75 -40.50 25.78
CA ASN A 282 1.00 -41.48 25.00
C ASN A 282 1.96 -42.24 24.07
N ALA A 283 2.11 -43.55 24.28
CA ALA A 283 3.12 -44.34 23.59
C ALA A 283 2.73 -44.84 22.18
N GLU A 284 1.46 -44.72 21.76
CA GLU A 284 0.96 -45.17 20.45
C GLU A 284 -0.26 -44.32 20.01
N SER A 285 -0.62 -44.36 18.72
CA SER A 285 -1.55 -43.49 17.96
C SER A 285 -3.02 -43.34 18.43
N SER A 286 -3.36 -43.55 19.71
CA SER A 286 -4.73 -43.50 20.25
C SER A 286 -5.30 -42.11 20.58
N GLY A 287 -4.55 -41.02 20.39
CA GLY A 287 -5.04 -39.64 20.62
C GLY A 287 -5.15 -39.22 22.10
N ASP A 288 -5.47 -40.14 23.02
CA ASP A 288 -5.71 -39.82 24.43
C ASP A 288 -4.62 -40.35 25.39
N VAL A 289 -4.16 -39.49 26.31
CA VAL A 289 -3.35 -39.89 27.47
C VAL A 289 -4.26 -40.51 28.55
N PHE A 290 -3.77 -41.46 29.35
CA PHE A 290 -4.55 -42.22 30.36
C PHE A 290 -5.81 -42.92 29.79
N GLY A 291 -5.82 -43.26 28.50
CA GLY A 291 -6.95 -43.96 27.86
C GLY A 291 -8.28 -43.19 27.95
N GLY A 292 -8.22 -41.86 27.96
CA GLY A 292 -9.37 -40.96 28.01
C GLY A 292 -9.91 -40.66 29.41
N SER A 293 -9.29 -41.20 30.47
CA SER A 293 -9.63 -40.82 31.85
C SER A 293 -8.95 -39.52 32.25
N ALA A 294 -9.71 -38.59 32.84
CA ALA A 294 -9.17 -37.31 33.25
C ALA A 294 -7.98 -37.45 34.24
N ILE A 295 -6.97 -36.59 34.06
CA ILE A 295 -5.87 -36.42 35.02
C ILE A 295 -6.42 -35.70 36.25
N ASP A 296 -6.18 -36.26 37.44
CA ASP A 296 -6.57 -35.66 38.72
C ASP A 296 -5.33 -35.01 39.31
N ALA A 297 -5.17 -33.70 39.07
CA ALA A 297 -3.99 -32.96 39.49
C ALA A 297 -3.76 -33.02 41.01
N ALA A 298 -4.81 -33.26 41.81
CA ALA A 298 -4.68 -33.46 43.26
C ALA A 298 -3.88 -34.72 43.65
N LYS A 299 -3.64 -35.64 42.71
CA LYS A 299 -2.76 -36.80 42.90
C LYS A 299 -1.27 -36.45 42.83
N PHE A 300 -0.90 -35.29 42.31
CA PHE A 300 0.48 -34.84 42.17
C PHE A 300 0.75 -33.65 43.11
N VAL A 301 0.91 -33.95 44.40
CA VAL A 301 1.06 -32.94 45.44
C VAL A 301 2.42 -32.26 45.32
N GLY A 302 2.42 -30.98 44.98
CA GLY A 302 3.64 -30.18 44.74
C GLY A 302 4.02 -30.05 43.26
N ALA A 303 3.23 -30.61 42.34
CA ALA A 303 3.49 -30.42 40.92
C ALA A 303 3.31 -28.97 40.48
N GLU A 304 4.34 -28.43 39.83
CA GLU A 304 4.33 -27.13 39.18
C GLU A 304 3.86 -27.25 37.72
N GLN A 305 4.11 -28.40 37.07
CA GLN A 305 3.79 -28.62 35.66
C GLN A 305 3.29 -30.05 35.42
N ILE A 306 2.23 -30.18 34.63
CA ILE A 306 1.67 -31.46 34.17
C ILE A 306 1.60 -31.42 32.64
N TRP A 307 2.55 -32.09 31.99
CA TRP A 307 2.67 -32.17 30.54
C TRP A 307 1.97 -33.41 29.99
N GLN A 308 1.06 -33.19 29.05
CA GLN A 308 0.46 -34.24 28.21
C GLN A 308 1.21 -34.27 26.89
N ILE A 309 1.78 -35.44 26.52
CA ILE A 309 2.71 -35.57 25.40
C ILE A 309 2.19 -36.60 24.40
N ASP A 310 2.06 -36.19 23.13
CA ASP A 310 1.58 -37.00 21.99
C ASP A 310 0.17 -37.60 22.20
N GLY A 311 -0.63 -36.90 23.00
CA GLY A 311 -2.04 -37.15 23.27
C GLY A 311 -2.51 -36.27 24.42
N ASN A 312 -3.82 -36.19 24.66
CA ASN A 312 -4.38 -35.37 25.73
C ASN A 312 -5.71 -35.90 26.25
N THR A 313 -6.08 -35.44 27.44
CA THR A 313 -7.36 -35.69 28.09
C THR A 313 -7.67 -34.52 29.03
N ASN A 314 -8.83 -34.56 29.66
CA ASN A 314 -9.27 -33.55 30.61
C ASN A 314 -8.37 -33.55 31.86
N ILE A 315 -8.19 -32.38 32.48
CA ILE A 315 -7.52 -32.25 33.79
C ILE A 315 -8.53 -31.72 34.81
N ILE A 316 -8.63 -32.37 35.96
CA ILE A 316 -9.50 -31.95 37.06
C ILE A 316 -8.68 -31.63 38.31
N ASN A 317 -9.27 -30.84 39.21
CA ASN A 317 -8.64 -30.36 40.44
C ASN A 317 -7.32 -29.61 40.20
N LEU A 318 -7.24 -28.84 39.10
CA LEU A 318 -6.06 -28.06 38.76
C LEU A 318 -5.88 -26.87 39.73
N ALA A 319 -4.70 -26.76 40.34
CA ALA A 319 -4.37 -25.66 41.25
C ALA A 319 -3.84 -24.44 40.47
N SER A 320 -3.99 -23.22 41.00
CA SER A 320 -3.48 -21.99 40.35
C SER A 320 -1.95 -21.92 40.26
N THR A 321 -1.24 -22.79 40.99
CA THR A 321 0.23 -22.91 40.95
C THR A 321 0.72 -23.97 39.96
N THR A 322 -0.19 -24.71 39.32
CA THR A 322 0.15 -25.82 38.43
C THR A 322 -0.20 -25.44 37.00
N THR A 323 0.75 -25.58 36.09
CA THR A 323 0.55 -25.35 34.65
C THR A 323 0.17 -26.65 33.96
N ALA A 324 -0.93 -26.61 33.20
CA ALA A 324 -1.33 -27.67 32.28
C ALA A 324 -0.56 -27.51 30.97
N GLY A 325 0.36 -28.44 30.68
CA GLY A 325 1.21 -28.42 29.52
C GLY A 325 0.72 -29.37 28.41
N PHE A 326 0.84 -28.95 27.16
CA PHE A 326 0.56 -29.78 25.98
C PHE A 326 1.78 -29.76 25.06
N ARG A 327 2.28 -30.94 24.67
CA ARG A 327 3.46 -31.09 23.81
C ARG A 327 3.24 -32.18 22.76
N GLY A 328 3.86 -32.00 21.60
CA GLY A 328 3.83 -33.01 20.52
C GLY A 328 2.77 -32.74 19.46
N ASN A 329 2.53 -33.71 18.58
CA ASN A 329 1.93 -33.46 17.26
C ASN A 329 0.45 -33.88 17.10
N THR A 330 -0.28 -34.02 18.20
CA THR A 330 -1.70 -34.44 18.19
C THR A 330 -2.64 -33.26 18.37
N LYS A 331 -3.83 -33.33 17.76
CA LYS A 331 -4.96 -32.41 18.05
C LYS A 331 -5.15 -32.24 19.56
N ILE A 332 -5.25 -31.00 20.03
CA ILE A 332 -5.46 -30.66 21.45
C ILE A 332 -6.95 -30.36 21.66
N ALA A 333 -7.60 -31.16 22.51
CA ALA A 333 -8.99 -31.01 22.91
C ALA A 333 -9.18 -31.47 24.36
N ALA A 334 -9.32 -30.55 25.31
CA ALA A 334 -9.39 -30.90 26.73
C ALA A 334 -10.20 -29.90 27.57
N ASP A 335 -10.95 -30.42 28.54
CA ASP A 335 -11.52 -29.62 29.63
C ASP A 335 -10.55 -29.54 30.81
N LEU A 336 -10.27 -28.32 31.26
CA LEU A 336 -9.48 -27.99 32.43
C LEU A 336 -10.42 -27.50 33.54
N THR A 337 -10.53 -28.28 34.63
CA THR A 337 -11.34 -27.95 35.80
C THR A 337 -10.45 -27.59 36.98
N ALA A 338 -10.46 -26.31 37.35
CA ALA A 338 -9.74 -25.78 38.50
C ALA A 338 -10.34 -26.28 39.83
N THR A 339 -9.54 -26.28 40.89
CA THR A 339 -10.04 -26.48 42.26
C THR A 339 -11.00 -25.36 42.67
N ALA A 340 -11.86 -25.60 43.67
CA ALA A 340 -12.90 -24.65 44.07
C ALA A 340 -12.37 -23.26 44.47
N ASP A 341 -11.13 -23.18 44.98
CA ASP A 341 -10.51 -21.93 45.45
C ASP A 341 -9.45 -21.39 44.47
N ALA A 342 -9.20 -22.06 43.34
CA ALA A 342 -8.22 -21.61 42.35
C ALA A 342 -8.78 -20.46 41.51
N ALA A 343 -8.10 -19.33 41.56
CA ALA A 343 -8.46 -18.13 40.82
C ALA A 343 -8.01 -18.18 39.35
N SER A 344 -6.97 -18.94 39.02
CA SER A 344 -6.41 -19.00 37.68
C SER A 344 -6.21 -20.42 37.17
N ILE A 345 -6.28 -20.57 35.85
CA ILE A 345 -5.77 -21.73 35.10
C ILE A 345 -4.57 -21.26 34.27
N ASN A 346 -3.47 -21.99 34.34
CA ASN A 346 -2.28 -21.72 33.52
C ASN A 346 -2.11 -22.86 32.51
N VAL A 347 -1.91 -22.50 31.24
CA VAL A 347 -1.73 -23.41 30.11
C VAL A 347 -0.44 -23.07 29.39
N ALA A 348 0.32 -24.10 29.00
CA ALA A 348 1.52 -23.95 28.19
C ALA A 348 1.50 -24.91 27.00
N PHE A 349 1.88 -24.40 25.83
CA PHE A 349 2.00 -25.16 24.59
C PHE A 349 3.47 -25.34 24.18
N ASP A 350 3.81 -26.52 23.71
CA ASP A 350 5.11 -26.88 23.14
C ASP A 350 4.86 -27.81 21.94
N ALA A 351 4.14 -27.28 20.95
CA ALA A 351 3.58 -28.04 19.84
C ALA A 351 3.82 -27.33 18.50
N ALA A 352 5.10 -27.19 18.12
CA ALA A 352 5.51 -26.51 16.89
C ALA A 352 5.04 -27.18 15.57
N THR A 353 4.50 -28.39 15.65
CA THR A 353 3.81 -29.07 14.54
C THR A 353 2.48 -29.57 15.05
N PHE A 354 1.39 -28.94 14.63
CA PHE A 354 0.04 -29.16 15.13
C PHE A 354 -0.82 -29.77 14.02
N SER A 355 -1.34 -30.98 14.24
CA SER A 355 -2.11 -31.71 13.21
C SER A 355 -3.58 -31.26 13.08
N GLY A 356 -3.98 -30.14 13.67
CA GLY A 356 -5.37 -29.68 13.75
C GLY A 356 -5.54 -28.26 13.21
N SER A 357 -6.79 -27.83 13.03
CA SER A 357 -7.09 -26.45 12.60
C SER A 357 -7.22 -25.47 13.78
N ALA A 358 -7.49 -25.97 14.99
CA ALA A 358 -7.59 -25.16 16.20
C ALA A 358 -7.33 -26.00 17.46
N VAL A 359 -6.78 -25.37 18.50
CA VAL A 359 -6.69 -25.90 19.86
C VAL A 359 -8.02 -25.66 20.56
N VAL A 360 -8.67 -26.69 21.12
CA VAL A 360 -9.98 -26.54 21.79
C VAL A 360 -9.83 -26.79 23.29
N LEU A 361 -10.12 -25.80 24.11
CA LEU A 361 -9.99 -25.89 25.57
C LEU A 361 -11.26 -25.45 26.28
N GLY A 362 -11.73 -26.25 27.24
CA GLY A 362 -12.72 -25.82 28.22
C GLY A 362 -12.03 -25.34 29.50
N ALA A 363 -12.38 -24.17 30.03
CA ALA A 363 -11.86 -23.63 31.29
C ALA A 363 -12.98 -23.48 32.32
N ASN A 364 -12.92 -24.26 33.40
CA ASN A 364 -13.99 -24.37 34.40
C ASN A 364 -13.46 -24.16 35.83
N GLY A 365 -14.16 -23.37 36.66
CA GLY A 365 -13.84 -23.23 38.08
C GLY A 365 -14.71 -22.21 38.82
N ALA A 366 -15.25 -22.58 39.98
CA ALA A 366 -16.17 -21.69 40.73
C ALA A 366 -15.56 -20.34 41.16
N ALA A 367 -14.23 -20.29 41.36
CA ALA A 367 -13.48 -19.08 41.71
C ALA A 367 -12.63 -18.55 40.53
N LEU A 368 -12.77 -19.11 39.33
CA LEU A 368 -11.96 -18.75 38.16
C LEU A 368 -12.20 -17.29 37.77
N ASN A 369 -11.12 -16.53 37.69
CA ASN A 369 -11.06 -15.15 37.23
C ASN A 369 -9.90 -14.86 36.27
N ALA A 370 -9.07 -15.86 35.94
CA ALA A 370 -8.01 -15.69 34.94
C ALA A 370 -7.67 -16.99 34.20
N VAL A 371 -7.39 -16.90 32.90
CA VAL A 371 -6.81 -17.97 32.09
C VAL A 371 -5.56 -17.45 31.41
N ASN A 372 -4.42 -18.06 31.71
CA ASN A 372 -3.12 -17.66 31.16
C ASN A 372 -2.65 -18.71 30.14
N LEU A 373 -2.49 -18.30 28.90
CA LEU A 373 -1.95 -19.11 27.79
C LEU A 373 -0.50 -18.68 27.54
N SER A 374 0.37 -19.64 27.21
CA SER A 374 1.79 -19.39 26.94
C SER A 374 2.41 -20.48 26.07
N GLY A 375 3.61 -20.24 25.58
CA GLY A 375 4.40 -21.25 24.85
C GLY A 375 4.39 -21.03 23.34
N VAL A 376 4.46 -22.12 22.57
CA VAL A 376 4.59 -22.08 21.11
C VAL A 376 3.59 -23.04 20.46
N LEU A 377 2.87 -22.51 19.47
CA LEU A 377 1.99 -23.24 18.54
C LEU A 377 2.48 -23.06 17.10
N GLU A 378 1.94 -23.86 16.18
CA GLU A 378 2.13 -23.66 14.74
C GLU A 378 1.47 -22.34 14.28
N ALA A 379 2.11 -21.61 13.37
CA ALA A 379 1.59 -20.33 12.86
C ALA A 379 0.20 -20.50 12.24
N GLY A 380 -0.71 -19.54 12.49
CA GLY A 380 -2.10 -19.61 12.04
C GLY A 380 -3.00 -20.55 12.84
N THR A 381 -2.53 -21.06 13.99
CA THR A 381 -3.38 -21.87 14.88
C THR A 381 -4.14 -21.00 15.86
N THR A 382 -5.47 -21.04 15.83
CA THR A 382 -6.34 -20.38 16.80
C THR A 382 -6.60 -21.25 18.04
N VAL A 383 -6.70 -20.63 19.20
CA VAL A 383 -7.16 -21.24 20.46
C VAL A 383 -8.65 -20.96 20.66
N ALA A 384 -9.49 -21.98 20.47
CA ALA A 384 -10.90 -21.93 20.84
C ALA A 384 -11.07 -22.22 22.33
N LEU A 385 -11.37 -21.19 23.12
CA LEU A 385 -11.51 -21.25 24.57
C LEU A 385 -12.98 -21.13 24.99
N ASP A 386 -13.52 -22.19 25.60
CA ASP A 386 -14.85 -22.19 26.23
C ASP A 386 -14.73 -21.92 27.73
N ILE A 387 -15.15 -20.73 28.16
CA ILE A 387 -15.13 -20.31 29.57
C ILE A 387 -16.45 -20.72 30.21
N GLY A 388 -16.42 -21.87 30.89
CA GLY A 388 -17.57 -22.45 31.60
C GLY A 388 -17.85 -21.76 32.93
N ALA A 389 -18.10 -22.52 34.02
CA ALA A 389 -18.44 -21.90 35.31
C ALA A 389 -17.29 -21.00 35.83
N SER A 390 -17.55 -19.72 36.08
CA SER A 390 -16.56 -18.71 36.51
C SER A 390 -17.12 -17.69 37.51
N THR A 391 -16.26 -16.80 38.02
CA THR A 391 -16.69 -15.58 38.71
C THR A 391 -17.28 -14.55 37.72
N ALA A 392 -17.65 -13.37 38.21
CA ALA A 392 -18.25 -12.31 37.38
C ALA A 392 -17.27 -11.68 36.37
N GLU A 393 -15.97 -11.94 36.50
CA GLU A 393 -14.91 -11.41 35.64
C GLU A 393 -13.90 -12.50 35.32
N VAL A 394 -13.40 -12.53 34.07
CA VAL A 394 -12.27 -13.37 33.66
C VAL A 394 -11.29 -12.54 32.85
N ALA A 395 -10.02 -12.58 33.26
CA ALA A 395 -8.90 -12.03 32.52
C ALA A 395 -8.24 -13.10 31.64
N LEU A 396 -7.91 -12.76 30.39
CA LEU A 396 -7.17 -13.60 29.46
C LEU A 396 -5.80 -13.00 29.18
N LYS A 397 -4.82 -13.89 29.00
CA LYS A 397 -3.46 -13.54 28.61
C LYS A 397 -2.92 -14.58 27.64
N GLY A 398 -2.25 -14.15 26.57
CA GLY A 398 -1.59 -15.05 25.64
C GLY A 398 -1.10 -14.34 24.38
N ASP A 399 -0.24 -14.98 23.62
CA ASP A 399 0.30 -14.42 22.37
C ASP A 399 -0.35 -15.08 21.13
N PHE A 400 -1.54 -15.64 21.28
CA PHE A 400 -2.21 -16.47 20.26
C PHE A 400 -3.56 -15.90 19.90
N ASP A 401 -3.96 -16.08 18.64
CA ASP A 401 -5.32 -15.85 18.19
C ASP A 401 -6.26 -16.73 19.00
N THR A 402 -7.32 -16.14 19.53
CA THR A 402 -8.19 -16.75 20.52
C THR A 402 -9.65 -16.48 20.21
N THR A 403 -10.41 -17.53 19.90
CA THR A 403 -11.88 -17.47 19.86
C THR A 403 -12.44 -17.81 21.23
N VAL A 404 -13.20 -16.89 21.84
CA VAL A 404 -13.76 -17.06 23.18
C VAL A 404 -15.26 -17.36 23.11
N THR A 405 -15.67 -18.43 23.79
CA THR A 405 -17.07 -18.81 23.97
C THR A 405 -17.40 -19.01 25.45
N PHE A 406 -18.69 -19.04 25.78
CA PHE A 406 -19.18 -19.04 27.17
C PHE A 406 -20.27 -20.07 27.40
N ALA A 407 -20.13 -21.26 26.80
CA ALA A 407 -21.20 -22.25 26.78
C ALA A 407 -21.60 -22.67 28.21
N GLY A 408 -22.86 -22.43 28.57
CA GLY A 408 -23.39 -22.78 29.90
C GLY A 408 -22.95 -21.85 31.04
N ASN A 409 -22.10 -20.84 30.79
CA ASN A 409 -21.79 -19.79 31.76
C ASN A 409 -22.98 -18.83 31.85
N THR A 410 -23.43 -18.52 33.06
CA THR A 410 -24.55 -17.59 33.32
C THR A 410 -24.19 -16.47 34.30
N THR A 411 -22.95 -16.47 34.80
CA THR A 411 -22.48 -15.59 35.88
C THR A 411 -21.49 -14.54 35.39
N LEU A 412 -20.75 -14.81 34.31
CA LEU A 412 -19.75 -13.90 33.77
C LEU A 412 -20.39 -12.60 33.23
N LYS A 413 -19.77 -11.48 33.57
CA LYS A 413 -20.16 -10.12 33.16
C LYS A 413 -19.03 -9.38 32.46
N THR A 414 -17.79 -9.67 32.81
CA THR A 414 -16.61 -8.98 32.29
C THR A 414 -15.64 -9.97 31.66
N LEU A 415 -15.30 -9.75 30.39
CA LEU A 415 -14.15 -10.36 29.74
C LEU A 415 -13.05 -9.30 29.61
N ASN A 416 -11.85 -9.59 30.12
CA ASN A 416 -10.69 -8.71 29.97
C ASN A 416 -9.54 -9.46 29.30
N ALA A 417 -9.42 -9.32 27.99
CA ALA A 417 -8.38 -9.90 27.15
C ALA A 417 -7.32 -8.87 26.71
N ALA A 418 -7.17 -7.75 27.42
CA ALA A 418 -6.18 -6.70 27.12
C ALA A 418 -4.71 -7.14 27.14
N ALA A 419 -4.43 -8.34 27.70
CA ALA A 419 -3.09 -8.94 27.71
C ALA A 419 -2.97 -10.08 26.68
N VAL A 420 -3.87 -10.13 25.71
CA VAL A 420 -3.77 -11.01 24.54
C VAL A 420 -3.14 -10.21 23.39
N ASN A 421 -2.09 -10.75 22.79
CA ASN A 421 -1.34 -10.09 21.72
C ASN A 421 -1.76 -10.56 20.31
N GLY A 422 -2.43 -11.71 20.20
CA GLY A 422 -3.05 -12.16 18.95
C GLY A 422 -4.52 -11.77 18.87
N ASP A 423 -5.16 -12.10 17.76
CA ASP A 423 -6.54 -11.69 17.46
C ASP A 423 -7.53 -12.32 18.44
N VAL A 424 -8.50 -11.57 18.93
CA VAL A 424 -9.53 -12.06 19.84
C VAL A 424 -10.89 -12.00 19.17
N GLU A 425 -11.48 -13.18 18.95
CA GLU A 425 -12.85 -13.29 18.50
C GLU A 425 -13.78 -13.54 19.70
N VAL A 426 -14.69 -12.61 19.95
CA VAL A 426 -15.71 -12.69 21.00
C VAL A 426 -17.10 -12.77 20.37
N ASN A 427 -17.69 -13.96 20.44
CA ASN A 427 -19.10 -14.15 20.12
C ASN A 427 -19.94 -13.95 21.40
N GLY A 428 -20.25 -12.68 21.68
CA GLY A 428 -20.84 -12.20 22.92
C GLY A 428 -22.29 -12.61 23.14
N LEU A 429 -22.55 -13.29 24.26
CA LEU A 429 -23.90 -13.54 24.77
C LEU A 429 -24.44 -12.28 25.47
N ALA A 430 -25.77 -12.08 25.46
CA ALA A 430 -26.49 -10.97 26.10
C ALA A 430 -26.23 -10.75 27.62
N GLN A 431 -25.38 -11.56 28.24
CA GLN A 431 -25.01 -11.46 29.65
C GLN A 431 -23.76 -10.63 29.91
N LEU A 432 -22.85 -10.47 28.94
CA LEU A 432 -21.64 -9.65 29.10
C LEU A 432 -22.01 -8.18 29.09
N THR A 433 -21.39 -7.42 30.00
CA THR A 433 -21.57 -5.96 30.15
C THR A 433 -20.25 -5.21 30.02
N SER A 434 -19.11 -5.91 30.00
CA SER A 434 -17.81 -5.32 29.74
C SER A 434 -16.94 -6.31 28.98
N ILE A 435 -16.43 -5.89 27.83
CA ILE A 435 -15.55 -6.65 26.95
C ILE A 435 -14.35 -5.76 26.67
N THR A 436 -13.16 -6.30 26.90
CA THR A 436 -11.90 -5.69 26.48
C THR A 436 -11.11 -6.72 25.72
N THR A 437 -10.64 -6.42 24.51
CA THR A 437 -9.80 -7.30 23.69
C THR A 437 -8.36 -6.80 23.61
N GLY A 438 -7.54 -7.40 22.75
CA GLY A 438 -6.08 -7.42 22.80
C GLY A 438 -5.43 -6.28 22.03
N SER A 439 -4.27 -6.54 21.43
CA SER A 439 -3.63 -5.64 20.45
C SER A 439 -3.61 -6.26 19.03
N GLY A 440 -4.39 -7.31 18.81
CA GLY A 440 -4.54 -7.98 17.53
C GLY A 440 -5.75 -7.42 16.79
N ASP A 441 -6.04 -7.97 15.61
CA ASP A 441 -7.18 -7.55 14.80
C ASP A 441 -8.45 -8.24 15.36
N ASP A 442 -9.14 -7.57 16.27
CA ASP A 442 -10.15 -8.20 17.10
C ASP A 442 -11.54 -8.20 16.46
N LEU A 443 -12.32 -9.27 16.71
CA LEU A 443 -13.71 -9.39 16.25
C LEU A 443 -14.66 -9.51 17.44
N VAL A 444 -15.51 -8.51 17.65
CA VAL A 444 -16.48 -8.50 18.75
C VAL A 444 -17.90 -8.42 18.20
N SER A 445 -18.69 -9.47 18.37
CA SER A 445 -20.14 -9.43 18.12
C SER A 445 -20.90 -9.47 19.44
N VAL A 446 -21.83 -8.53 19.66
CA VAL A 446 -22.66 -8.50 20.87
C VAL A 446 -24.14 -8.41 20.54
N THR A 447 -24.96 -9.23 21.19
CA THR A 447 -26.41 -8.97 21.23
C THR A 447 -26.73 -7.94 22.31
N ALA A 448 -27.37 -6.83 21.92
CA ALA A 448 -27.70 -5.76 22.87
C ALA A 448 -28.52 -6.30 24.07
N SER A 449 -28.08 -5.97 25.29
CA SER A 449 -28.75 -6.44 26.52
C SER A 449 -29.69 -5.37 27.11
N GLY A 450 -30.37 -5.69 28.21
CA GLY A 450 -31.10 -4.70 29.00
C GLY A 450 -30.19 -3.82 29.88
N GLN A 451 -28.89 -4.07 29.89
CA GLN A 451 -27.89 -3.46 30.76
C GLN A 451 -26.95 -2.54 29.97
N ASP A 452 -26.19 -1.71 30.68
CA ASP A 452 -25.08 -0.97 30.09
C ASP A 452 -23.96 -1.94 29.69
N THR A 453 -23.45 -1.79 28.46
CA THR A 453 -22.37 -2.61 27.90
C THR A 453 -21.22 -1.71 27.44
N THR A 454 -19.99 -2.04 27.85
CA THR A 454 -18.77 -1.38 27.36
C THR A 454 -17.94 -2.36 26.56
N ILE A 455 -17.47 -1.95 25.38
CA ILE A 455 -16.58 -2.69 24.49
C ILE A 455 -15.35 -1.83 24.27
N THR A 456 -14.17 -2.41 24.44
CA THR A 456 -12.88 -1.75 24.18
C THR A 456 -11.99 -2.70 23.41
N THR A 457 -11.60 -2.37 22.17
CA THR A 457 -10.75 -3.25 21.36
C THR A 457 -9.26 -2.89 21.35
N ASN A 458 -8.91 -1.75 21.96
CA ASN A 458 -7.55 -1.27 22.17
C ASN A 458 -6.76 -0.97 20.89
N ALA A 459 -6.07 -1.90 20.24
CA ALA A 459 -5.28 -1.55 19.07
C ALA A 459 -5.30 -2.66 18.04
N GLY A 460 -5.39 -2.32 16.75
CA GLY A 460 -5.52 -3.29 15.68
C GLY A 460 -6.52 -2.83 14.63
N PHE A 461 -6.72 -3.65 13.59
CA PHE A 461 -7.87 -3.52 12.72
C PHE A 461 -9.06 -4.24 13.37
N ASP A 462 -9.88 -3.49 14.10
CA ASP A 462 -10.91 -4.08 14.93
C ASP A 462 -12.29 -4.03 14.27
N ARG A 463 -13.08 -5.10 14.40
CA ARG A 463 -14.47 -5.13 13.95
C ARG A 463 -15.44 -5.35 15.11
N VAL A 464 -16.37 -4.42 15.30
CA VAL A 464 -17.42 -4.49 16.32
C VAL A 464 -18.80 -4.54 15.65
N THR A 465 -19.59 -5.57 15.96
CA THR A 465 -20.98 -5.69 15.49
C THR A 465 -21.95 -5.67 16.66
N VAL A 466 -22.92 -4.76 16.63
CA VAL A 466 -24.00 -4.66 17.61
C VAL A 466 -25.28 -5.24 17.04
N GLU A 467 -25.66 -6.41 17.52
CA GLU A 467 -26.80 -7.19 17.03
C GLU A 467 -28.13 -6.85 17.74
N GLY A 468 -29.22 -6.97 16.97
CA GLY A 468 -30.62 -6.82 17.40
C GLY A 468 -31.02 -7.66 18.60
N SER A 469 -31.44 -7.01 19.69
CA SER A 469 -31.96 -7.65 20.91
C SER A 469 -33.43 -8.09 20.83
N GLY A 470 -34.18 -7.53 19.88
CA GLY A 470 -35.63 -7.68 19.76
C GLY A 470 -36.43 -7.20 20.98
N THR A 471 -35.79 -6.51 21.93
CA THR A 471 -36.42 -6.00 23.15
C THR A 471 -35.96 -4.58 23.48
N ALA A 472 -36.87 -3.62 23.32
CA ALA A 472 -36.69 -2.27 23.82
C ALA A 472 -36.32 -2.29 25.32
N GLY A 473 -35.19 -1.71 25.68
CA GLY A 473 -34.71 -1.71 27.07
C GLY A 473 -33.82 -0.51 27.36
N THR A 474 -33.64 -0.17 28.64
CA THR A 474 -33.15 1.13 29.12
C THR A 474 -31.63 1.24 29.30
N GLY A 475 -30.83 0.38 28.65
CA GLY A 475 -29.36 0.35 28.79
C GLY A 475 -28.65 1.12 27.66
N SER A 476 -27.36 1.37 27.84
CA SER A 476 -26.48 2.02 26.87
C SER A 476 -25.34 1.11 26.38
N ILE A 477 -24.80 1.38 25.19
CA ILE A 477 -23.62 0.70 24.64
C ILE A 477 -22.52 1.75 24.45
N THR A 478 -21.33 1.48 24.96
CA THR A 478 -20.14 2.30 24.73
C THR A 478 -19.09 1.45 24.02
N ILE A 479 -18.60 1.91 22.89
CA ILE A 479 -17.60 1.27 22.05
C ILE A 479 -16.40 2.20 21.99
N ASP A 480 -15.21 1.67 22.24
CA ASP A 480 -13.93 2.35 22.13
C ASP A 480 -13.00 1.44 21.33
N THR A 481 -12.79 1.75 20.05
CA THR A 481 -11.98 0.89 19.18
C THR A 481 -10.48 1.14 19.33
N GLY A 482 -10.10 2.27 19.94
CA GLY A 482 -8.72 2.55 20.33
C GLY A 482 -7.84 3.03 19.16
N ALA A 483 -6.75 2.35 18.82
CA ALA A 483 -5.83 2.82 17.76
C ALA A 483 -5.73 1.82 16.60
N GLY A 484 -5.81 2.29 15.38
CA GLY A 484 -5.89 1.47 14.17
C GLY A 484 -7.15 1.81 13.38
N ASN A 485 -7.29 1.20 12.21
CA ASN A 485 -8.46 1.42 11.37
C ASN A 485 -9.56 0.46 11.85
N SER A 486 -10.70 0.98 12.29
CA SER A 486 -11.74 0.14 12.91
C SER A 486 -13.04 0.15 12.12
N TRP A 487 -13.82 -0.92 12.25
CA TRP A 487 -15.12 -1.08 11.62
C TRP A 487 -16.20 -1.35 12.66
N VAL A 488 -17.18 -0.45 12.78
CA VAL A 488 -18.34 -0.64 13.66
C VAL A 488 -19.63 -0.79 12.84
N VAL A 489 -20.36 -1.89 13.04
CA VAL A 489 -21.68 -2.13 12.42
C VAL A 489 -22.77 -2.13 13.49
N LEU A 490 -23.82 -1.34 13.28
CA LEU A 490 -24.96 -1.21 14.18
C LEU A 490 -26.23 -1.81 13.56
N ASN A 491 -26.63 -3.01 14.01
CA ASN A 491 -27.88 -3.67 13.64
C ASN A 491 -29.00 -3.43 14.70
N ASP A 492 -28.68 -2.83 15.86
CA ASP A 492 -29.64 -2.46 16.91
C ASP A 492 -29.42 -1.02 17.37
N LEU A 493 -30.38 -0.14 17.09
CA LEU A 493 -30.39 1.24 17.59
C LEU A 493 -31.43 1.44 18.70
N SER A 494 -31.97 0.37 19.30
CA SER A 494 -32.96 0.48 20.38
C SER A 494 -32.39 1.01 21.70
N LYS A 495 -31.10 1.39 21.73
CA LYS A 495 -30.30 1.81 22.90
C LYS A 495 -29.63 3.15 22.65
N SER A 496 -29.12 3.76 23.73
CA SER A 496 -28.11 4.82 23.56
C SER A 496 -26.78 4.18 23.17
N ILE A 497 -26.11 4.67 22.12
CA ILE A 497 -24.82 4.14 21.66
C ILE A 497 -23.81 5.29 21.63
N SER A 498 -22.60 5.06 22.16
CA SER A 498 -21.47 5.98 22.08
C SER A 498 -20.30 5.24 21.47
N ILE A 499 -19.70 5.77 20.41
CA ILE A 499 -18.55 5.18 19.71
C ILE A 499 -17.39 6.15 19.79
N THR A 500 -16.20 5.64 20.10
CA THR A 500 -14.94 6.34 20.01
C THR A 500 -14.00 5.53 19.12
N GLY A 501 -13.60 6.12 17.99
CA GLY A 501 -12.74 5.49 16.99
C GLY A 501 -11.26 5.47 17.40
N GLY A 502 -10.81 6.61 17.97
CA GLY A 502 -9.43 6.89 18.33
C GLY A 502 -8.54 7.17 17.11
N ASP A 503 -7.26 6.80 17.15
CA ASP A 503 -6.31 7.15 16.07
C ASP A 503 -6.46 6.17 14.90
N GLY A 504 -6.65 6.64 13.66
CA GLY A 504 -6.75 5.77 12.49
C GLY A 504 -8.00 6.07 11.66
N ASN A 505 -8.12 5.40 10.51
CA ASN A 505 -9.27 5.58 9.64
C ASN A 505 -10.39 4.65 10.09
N ASP A 506 -11.39 5.19 10.76
CA ASP A 506 -12.50 4.43 11.31
C ASP A 506 -13.74 4.53 10.43
N TRP A 507 -14.43 3.40 10.28
CA TRP A 507 -15.70 3.27 9.61
C TRP A 507 -16.81 2.92 10.60
N VAL A 508 -17.93 3.66 10.54
CA VAL A 508 -19.14 3.32 11.30
C VAL A 508 -20.34 3.27 10.37
N GLY A 509 -21.03 2.14 10.38
CA GLY A 509 -22.24 1.92 9.60
C GLY A 509 -23.43 1.45 10.40
N VAL A 510 -24.61 1.77 9.91
CA VAL A 510 -25.90 1.28 10.41
C VAL A 510 -26.53 0.38 9.34
N ASP A 511 -26.96 -0.82 9.70
CA ASP A 511 -27.57 -1.76 8.76
C ASP A 511 -29.03 -1.38 8.42
N ASP A 512 -29.44 -1.62 7.17
CA ASP A 512 -30.77 -1.33 6.57
C ASP A 512 -31.95 -1.91 7.38
N GLY A 513 -31.69 -2.96 8.17
CA GLY A 513 -32.66 -3.66 9.01
C GLY A 513 -32.71 -3.22 10.47
N ALA A 514 -31.92 -2.22 10.89
CA ALA A 514 -31.70 -1.92 12.29
C ALA A 514 -32.98 -1.56 13.08
N ASP A 515 -33.22 -2.21 14.22
CA ASP A 515 -34.36 -1.89 15.09
C ASP A 515 -34.13 -0.54 15.80
N ALA A 516 -34.76 0.50 15.26
CA ALA A 516 -34.65 1.85 15.78
C ALA A 516 -35.78 2.22 16.76
N SER A 517 -36.63 1.29 17.20
CA SER A 517 -37.89 1.58 17.91
C SER A 517 -37.75 2.21 19.31
N GLY A 518 -36.52 2.52 19.76
CA GLY A 518 -36.22 3.04 21.10
C GLY A 518 -34.96 3.90 21.29
N ALA A 519 -34.26 4.34 20.24
CA ALA A 519 -33.00 5.09 20.42
C ALA A 519 -33.19 6.39 21.21
N ASP A 520 -32.47 6.52 22.33
CA ASP A 520 -32.38 7.74 23.16
C ASP A 520 -31.27 8.69 22.62
N SER A 521 -30.13 8.16 22.11
CA SER A 521 -29.05 8.93 21.46
C SER A 521 -27.98 8.02 20.80
N LEU A 522 -27.48 8.35 19.62
CA LEU A 522 -26.21 7.83 19.08
C LEU A 522 -25.18 8.98 19.05
N THR A 523 -23.97 8.71 19.53
CA THR A 523 -22.82 9.63 19.55
C THR A 523 -21.63 8.93 18.94
N ILE A 524 -20.98 9.57 17.97
CA ILE A 524 -19.78 9.04 17.29
C ILE A 524 -18.69 10.10 17.40
N ALA A 525 -17.52 9.68 17.88
CA ALA A 525 -16.32 10.48 17.98
C ALA A 525 -15.13 9.70 17.39
N LEU A 526 -14.83 9.94 16.12
CA LEU A 526 -13.71 9.33 15.42
C LEU A 526 -12.51 10.29 15.58
N GLY A 527 -11.32 9.76 15.92
CA GLY A 527 -10.18 10.59 16.33
C GLY A 527 -9.42 11.19 15.14
N ASP A 528 -8.09 11.23 15.22
CA ASP A 528 -7.26 12.05 14.32
C ASP A 528 -7.03 11.45 12.91
N GLY A 529 -7.66 10.33 12.55
CA GLY A 529 -7.59 9.73 11.21
C GLY A 529 -8.84 9.98 10.36
N GLY A 530 -8.74 9.72 9.06
CA GLY A 530 -9.82 9.96 8.10
C GLY A 530 -11.02 9.07 8.40
N ALA A 531 -12.17 9.68 8.67
CA ALA A 531 -13.35 8.98 9.15
C ALA A 531 -14.41 8.87 8.07
N ASP A 532 -15.00 7.68 7.94
CA ASP A 532 -16.14 7.42 7.05
C ASP A 532 -17.34 6.96 7.88
N ILE A 533 -18.45 7.67 7.72
CA ILE A 533 -19.68 7.38 8.43
C ILE A 533 -20.78 7.18 7.40
N ASP A 534 -21.20 5.92 7.29
CA ASP A 534 -22.29 5.49 6.43
C ASP A 534 -23.58 5.34 7.27
N LEU A 535 -24.61 6.12 6.94
CA LEU A 535 -25.90 6.10 7.63
C LEU A 535 -27.05 5.71 6.70
N ASP A 536 -26.75 4.95 5.65
CA ASP A 536 -27.72 4.46 4.68
C ASP A 536 -28.96 3.90 5.40
N ASN A 537 -30.13 4.46 5.07
CA ASN A 537 -31.46 4.08 5.57
C ASN A 537 -31.80 4.24 7.07
N MET A 538 -31.22 5.22 7.78
CA MET A 538 -31.76 5.61 9.09
C MET A 538 -33.27 6.00 9.04
N LEU A 539 -34.10 5.17 9.67
CA LEU A 539 -35.39 5.53 10.30
C LEU A 539 -36.62 5.80 9.39
N THR A 540 -37.25 4.72 8.92
CA THR A 540 -38.71 4.76 8.64
C THR A 540 -39.57 4.82 9.93
N SER A 541 -38.97 4.77 11.13
CA SER A 541 -39.72 4.76 12.40
C SER A 541 -39.02 5.36 13.64
N GLY A 542 -38.78 6.68 13.66
CA GLY A 542 -39.14 7.49 14.82
C GLY A 542 -38.20 7.64 16.04
N SER A 543 -36.92 7.28 16.01
CA SER A 543 -35.96 7.54 17.13
C SER A 543 -35.04 8.74 16.90
N GLY A 544 -34.29 9.16 17.93
CA GLY A 544 -33.54 10.42 17.98
C GLY A 544 -32.04 10.25 17.80
N LEU A 545 -31.42 11.05 16.92
CA LEU A 545 -29.96 11.18 16.84
C LEU A 545 -29.53 12.51 17.48
N SER A 546 -28.54 12.49 18.36
CA SER A 546 -28.12 13.71 19.08
C SER A 546 -26.59 13.83 19.09
N GLY A 547 -26.03 14.29 17.98
CA GLY A 547 -24.66 14.80 17.94
C GLY A 547 -23.63 13.86 17.33
N PHE A 548 -22.97 14.33 16.27
CA PHE A 548 -21.62 13.92 15.89
C PHE A 548 -20.62 14.93 16.47
N SER A 549 -19.46 14.46 16.91
CA SER A 549 -18.33 15.31 17.31
C SER A 549 -17.03 14.62 16.92
N GLY A 550 -16.42 15.04 15.81
CA GLY A 550 -15.04 14.75 15.47
C GLY A 550 -14.12 15.85 16.00
N ASP A 551 -13.00 15.47 16.60
CA ASP A 551 -12.02 16.42 17.20
C ASP A 551 -10.68 16.40 16.45
N GLY A 552 -10.54 15.61 15.37
CA GLY A 552 -9.28 15.30 14.68
C GLY A 552 -8.93 16.21 13.51
N ASP A 553 -7.65 16.20 13.06
CA ASP A 553 -7.07 17.07 12.00
C ASP A 553 -7.27 16.52 10.55
N ALA A 554 -7.99 15.42 10.37
CA ALA A 554 -8.12 14.71 9.09
C ALA A 554 -9.53 14.84 8.48
N ALA A 555 -9.59 14.81 7.14
CA ALA A 555 -10.81 14.91 6.36
C ALA A 555 -11.87 13.87 6.77
N GLN A 556 -13.08 14.34 7.06
CA GLN A 556 -14.24 13.50 7.40
C GLN A 556 -15.24 13.51 6.24
N LEU A 557 -15.77 12.34 5.90
CA LEU A 557 -16.82 12.20 4.89
C LEU A 557 -18.12 11.75 5.57
N ILE A 558 -19.17 12.56 5.44
CA ILE A 558 -20.47 12.32 6.06
C ILE A 558 -21.54 12.29 4.97
N PHE A 559 -22.13 11.12 4.76
CA PHE A 559 -23.29 10.94 3.88
C PHE A 559 -24.59 10.98 4.69
N LEU A 560 -25.47 11.93 4.37
CA LEU A 560 -26.81 12.05 4.96
C LEU A 560 -27.88 11.72 3.94
N GLU A 561 -28.23 10.44 3.83
CA GLU A 561 -29.33 10.03 2.96
C GLU A 561 -30.72 10.32 3.56
N HIS A 562 -30.86 10.17 4.88
CA HIS A 562 -32.11 10.32 5.63
C HIS A 562 -31.89 11.14 6.92
N ALA A 563 -32.94 11.78 7.45
CA ALA A 563 -32.75 12.81 8.49
C ALA A 563 -33.71 12.75 9.67
N ALA A 564 -34.29 11.58 9.91
CA ALA A 564 -35.44 11.47 10.80
C ALA A 564 -35.22 12.08 12.20
N LYS A 565 -33.99 12.27 12.72
CA LYS A 565 -33.68 13.20 13.85
C LYS A 565 -32.20 13.67 13.98
N ILE A 566 -31.38 13.76 12.93
CA ILE A 566 -30.00 14.32 13.08
C ILE A 566 -30.11 15.82 13.36
N THR A 567 -29.69 16.27 14.55
CA THR A 567 -29.86 17.69 14.94
C THR A 567 -28.56 18.47 15.04
N ASN A 568 -27.43 17.80 15.28
CA ASN A 568 -26.11 18.41 15.45
C ASN A 568 -25.02 17.53 14.82
N ILE A 569 -24.19 18.13 13.98
CA ILE A 569 -22.96 17.61 13.42
C ILE A 569 -21.84 18.55 13.87
N THR A 570 -20.71 17.99 14.26
CA THR A 570 -19.51 18.76 14.55
C THR A 570 -18.35 17.91 14.08
N THR A 571 -17.52 18.46 13.22
CA THR A 571 -16.28 17.83 12.76
C THR A 571 -15.09 18.67 13.26
N GLY A 572 -13.88 18.19 12.97
CA GLY A 572 -12.64 18.61 13.61
C GLY A 572 -11.92 19.71 12.85
N ALA A 573 -10.62 19.54 12.62
CA ALA A 573 -9.90 20.29 11.60
C ALA A 573 -9.64 19.36 10.39
N GLY A 574 -9.30 19.90 9.23
CA GLY A 574 -9.19 19.15 7.98
C GLY A 574 -10.26 19.57 6.98
N THR A 575 -10.21 18.99 5.77
CA THR A 575 -11.21 19.23 4.71
C THR A 575 -12.37 18.26 4.90
N ASP A 576 -13.47 18.74 5.47
CA ASP A 576 -14.62 17.90 5.78
C ASP A 576 -15.69 17.99 4.68
N ILE A 577 -16.26 16.85 4.32
CA ILE A 577 -17.32 16.72 3.31
C ILE A 577 -18.63 16.31 3.97
N LEU A 578 -19.65 17.14 3.81
CA LEU A 578 -21.02 16.85 4.23
C LEU A 578 -21.92 16.78 3.00
N ASP A 579 -22.28 15.55 2.60
CA ASP A 579 -23.23 15.30 1.51
C ASP A 579 -24.64 15.08 2.08
N ILE A 580 -25.62 15.81 1.56
CA ILE A 580 -26.99 15.82 2.06
C ILE A 580 -27.98 15.52 0.93
N ALA A 581 -28.64 14.37 1.04
CA ALA A 581 -29.62 13.92 0.06
C ALA A 581 -30.99 14.61 0.18
N ALA A 582 -31.78 14.53 -0.88
CA ALA A 582 -33.11 15.13 -0.98
C ALA A 582 -34.10 14.72 0.14
N ALA A 583 -34.04 13.49 0.62
CA ALA A 583 -35.00 12.98 1.59
C ALA A 583 -34.89 13.69 2.96
N VAL A 584 -33.68 14.10 3.33
CA VAL A 584 -33.34 14.84 4.56
C VAL A 584 -34.24 16.07 4.76
N LEU A 585 -34.53 16.76 3.65
CA LEU A 585 -35.36 17.95 3.59
C LEU A 585 -36.76 17.78 4.20
N THR A 586 -37.35 16.60 4.02
CA THR A 586 -38.71 16.29 4.50
C THR A 586 -38.72 15.67 5.90
N GLU A 587 -37.57 15.21 6.36
CA GLU A 587 -37.43 14.41 7.58
C GLU A 587 -36.83 15.19 8.75
N ALA A 588 -35.86 16.08 8.50
CA ALA A 588 -35.24 16.90 9.54
C ALA A 588 -35.92 18.26 9.73
N THR A 589 -36.48 18.47 10.93
CA THR A 589 -37.03 19.79 11.31
C THR A 589 -35.97 20.83 11.71
N THR A 590 -34.74 20.41 12.06
CA THR A 590 -33.60 21.24 12.45
C THR A 590 -32.32 20.48 12.11
N LEU A 591 -31.30 21.14 11.57
CA LEU A 591 -29.98 20.58 11.31
C LEU A 591 -28.94 21.62 11.72
N THR A 592 -28.04 21.28 12.63
CA THR A 592 -26.90 22.15 12.96
C THR A 592 -25.64 21.40 12.55
N ALA A 593 -24.73 22.02 11.81
CA ALA A 593 -23.41 21.46 11.50
C ALA A 593 -22.33 22.52 11.75
N ASN A 594 -21.22 22.14 12.37
CA ASN A 594 -20.01 22.97 12.45
C ASN A 594 -18.86 22.12 11.91
N LEU A 595 -18.30 22.50 10.77
CA LEU A 595 -17.29 21.68 10.10
C LEU A 595 -15.85 21.96 10.57
N GLY A 596 -15.67 23.05 11.31
CA GLY A 596 -14.44 23.28 12.07
C GLY A 596 -13.41 24.07 11.27
N ALA A 597 -12.19 23.57 11.08
CA ALA A 597 -11.10 24.34 10.47
C ALA A 597 -10.41 23.60 9.33
N GLY A 598 -10.37 24.18 8.13
CA GLY A 598 -9.88 23.57 6.91
C GLY A 598 -10.80 23.99 5.76
N ASP A 599 -10.55 23.52 4.55
CA ASP A 599 -11.37 23.87 3.39
C ASP A 599 -12.46 22.79 3.23
N ASP A 600 -13.66 23.09 3.72
CA ASP A 600 -14.78 22.17 3.85
C ASP A 600 -15.71 22.21 2.63
N LEU A 601 -16.39 21.11 2.36
CA LEU A 601 -17.33 20.95 1.26
C LEU A 601 -18.71 20.51 1.76
N VAL A 602 -19.75 21.25 1.39
CA VAL A 602 -21.14 20.82 1.58
C VAL A 602 -21.80 20.57 0.25
N VAL A 603 -22.28 19.35 0.04
CA VAL A 603 -22.96 18.93 -1.19
C VAL A 603 -24.46 18.78 -0.93
N MET A 604 -25.27 19.50 -1.71
CA MET A 604 -26.73 19.44 -1.69
C MET A 604 -27.28 19.39 -3.12
N GLN A 605 -26.69 18.51 -3.95
CA GLN A 605 -26.98 18.39 -5.39
C GLN A 605 -28.35 17.78 -5.71
N ASP A 606 -28.95 17.04 -4.78
CA ASP A 606 -30.31 16.49 -4.95
C ASP A 606 -31.39 17.33 -4.25
N ILE A 607 -31.00 18.36 -3.50
CA ILE A 607 -31.92 19.23 -2.76
C ILE A 607 -32.21 20.48 -3.58
N GLU A 608 -33.48 20.64 -4.00
CA GLU A 608 -33.93 21.90 -4.58
C GLU A 608 -33.76 23.05 -3.57
N PHE A 609 -32.89 24.01 -3.89
CA PHE A 609 -32.48 25.12 -3.02
C PHE A 609 -33.65 25.90 -2.38
N ALA A 610 -34.83 25.93 -3.01
CA ALA A 610 -36.02 26.63 -2.47
C ALA A 610 -36.53 26.06 -1.14
N ASN A 611 -36.09 24.85 -0.78
CA ASN A 611 -36.67 24.10 0.31
C ASN A 611 -35.79 24.05 1.57
N ILE A 612 -34.58 24.64 1.58
CA ILE A 612 -33.69 24.62 2.75
C ILE A 612 -34.42 25.25 3.98
N PRO A 613 -34.65 24.49 5.07
CA PRO A 613 -35.40 24.99 6.20
C PRO A 613 -34.67 26.12 6.94
N ALA A 614 -35.42 27.15 7.37
CA ALA A 614 -34.88 28.27 8.17
C ALA A 614 -34.34 27.88 9.56
N THR A 615 -34.48 26.61 9.93
CA THR A 615 -34.01 26.00 11.16
C THR A 615 -32.70 25.24 10.99
N TRP A 616 -32.16 25.19 9.77
CA TRP A 616 -30.85 24.64 9.50
C TRP A 616 -29.77 25.71 9.78
N ASN A 617 -28.63 25.29 10.30
CA ASN A 617 -27.49 26.14 10.64
C ASN A 617 -26.20 25.35 10.43
N ILE A 618 -25.66 25.41 9.21
CA ILE A 618 -24.42 24.77 8.79
C ILE A 618 -23.34 25.86 8.75
N ASN A 619 -22.24 25.63 9.43
CA ASN A 619 -21.10 26.53 9.48
C ASN A 619 -19.87 25.73 9.06
N ALA A 620 -19.16 26.15 8.01
CA ALA A 620 -17.92 25.50 7.59
C ALA A 620 -16.86 25.72 8.69
N GLY A 621 -16.39 26.95 8.82
CA GLY A 621 -15.82 27.43 10.07
C GLY A 621 -14.65 28.35 9.81
N SER A 622 -13.43 27.84 9.82
CA SER A 622 -12.26 28.60 9.37
C SER A 622 -11.49 27.82 8.30
N GLY A 623 -11.77 28.08 7.04
CA GLY A 623 -10.96 27.74 5.86
C GLY A 623 -10.63 28.99 5.05
N ASP A 624 -9.87 28.80 3.98
CA ASP A 624 -9.70 29.85 2.95
C ASP A 624 -10.63 29.59 1.75
N ASP A 625 -11.02 28.32 1.49
CA ASP A 625 -11.78 27.90 0.29
C ASP A 625 -13.01 27.01 0.60
N ASP A 626 -13.76 27.33 1.67
CA ASP A 626 -14.97 26.59 2.07
C ASP A 626 -16.07 26.68 1.00
N THR A 627 -16.53 25.52 0.51
CA THR A 627 -17.41 25.39 -0.66
C THR A 627 -18.77 24.81 -0.31
N VAL A 628 -19.83 25.40 -0.87
CA VAL A 628 -21.16 24.79 -0.87
C VAL A 628 -21.70 24.63 -2.29
N ILE A 629 -22.08 23.40 -2.63
CA ILE A 629 -22.69 23.02 -3.92
C ILE A 629 -24.19 22.82 -3.71
N LEU A 630 -24.99 23.58 -4.45
CA LEU A 630 -26.45 23.53 -4.36
C LEU A 630 -27.06 23.25 -5.73
N ASN A 631 -28.11 22.44 -5.74
CA ASN A 631 -29.00 22.39 -6.90
C ASN A 631 -29.93 23.60 -6.90
N ALA A 632 -29.65 24.52 -7.82
CA ALA A 632 -30.36 25.78 -7.94
C ALA A 632 -31.76 25.61 -8.57
N GLY A 633 -32.01 24.46 -9.21
CA GLY A 633 -33.22 24.11 -9.94
C GLY A 633 -33.41 24.98 -11.20
N ALA A 634 -34.63 25.01 -11.73
CA ALA A 634 -34.93 25.80 -12.92
C ALA A 634 -35.04 27.31 -12.61
N GLY A 635 -34.12 28.11 -13.15
CA GLY A 635 -34.35 29.49 -13.57
C GLY A 635 -35.27 30.39 -12.73
N ARG A 636 -34.74 30.95 -11.62
CA ARG A 636 -35.55 31.70 -10.63
C ARG A 636 -34.93 33.03 -10.21
N THR A 637 -35.77 33.93 -9.70
CA THR A 637 -35.31 35.15 -9.01
C THR A 637 -35.16 34.90 -7.52
N PHE A 638 -33.98 35.17 -6.97
CA PHE A 638 -33.73 35.00 -5.55
C PHE A 638 -34.63 35.95 -4.72
N VAL A 639 -35.40 35.37 -3.79
CA VAL A 639 -36.26 36.09 -2.85
C VAL A 639 -35.53 36.35 -1.53
N ALA A 640 -36.11 37.17 -0.65
CA ALA A 640 -35.49 37.52 0.63
C ALA A 640 -35.14 36.30 1.51
N GLY A 641 -35.91 35.21 1.43
CA GLY A 641 -35.63 33.97 2.16
C GLY A 641 -34.38 33.24 1.67
N ASP A 642 -34.09 33.31 0.37
CA ASP A 642 -32.96 32.63 -0.26
C ASP A 642 -31.63 33.20 0.24
N TYR A 643 -31.55 34.54 0.28
CA TYR A 643 -30.37 35.21 0.84
C TYR A 643 -30.19 34.90 2.33
N VAL A 644 -31.27 34.74 3.09
CA VAL A 644 -31.18 34.34 4.51
C VAL A 644 -30.67 32.90 4.62
N ALA A 645 -31.15 31.98 3.78
CA ALA A 645 -30.61 30.62 3.75
C ALA A 645 -29.11 30.61 3.46
N LEU A 646 -28.65 31.36 2.46
CA LEU A 646 -27.24 31.39 2.06
C LEU A 646 -26.31 32.17 3.00
N THR A 647 -26.82 33.15 3.77
CA THR A 647 -25.94 34.03 4.57
C THR A 647 -26.15 33.95 6.08
N GLU A 648 -27.30 33.44 6.53
CA GLU A 648 -27.58 33.23 7.95
C GLU A 648 -27.60 31.74 8.32
N ASN A 649 -28.09 30.85 7.43
CA ASN A 649 -28.15 29.41 7.70
C ASN A 649 -26.90 28.67 7.23
N LEU A 650 -26.27 29.11 6.15
CA LEU A 650 -24.97 28.63 5.68
C LEU A 650 -23.94 29.72 6.01
N GLN A 651 -23.01 29.43 6.92
CA GLN A 651 -22.04 30.38 7.43
C GLN A 651 -20.61 29.89 7.18
N GLY A 652 -19.68 30.83 7.03
CA GLY A 652 -18.27 30.51 6.84
C GLY A 652 -17.92 29.92 5.49
N PHE A 653 -18.76 30.05 4.47
CA PHE A 653 -18.45 29.63 3.10
C PHE A 653 -17.97 30.80 2.26
N GLU A 654 -16.88 30.58 1.53
CA GLU A 654 -16.28 31.52 0.58
C GLU A 654 -16.74 31.24 -0.86
N THR A 655 -17.06 29.99 -1.19
CA THR A 655 -17.46 29.56 -2.54
C THR A 655 -18.89 29.03 -2.57
N LEU A 656 -19.70 29.57 -3.49
CA LEU A 656 -21.06 29.12 -3.77
C LEU A 656 -21.14 28.57 -5.19
N ALA A 657 -21.30 27.26 -5.33
CA ALA A 657 -21.54 26.62 -6.63
C ALA A 657 -23.04 26.32 -6.80
N LEU A 658 -23.60 26.80 -7.91
CA LEU A 658 -25.01 26.63 -8.26
C LEU A 658 -25.12 25.75 -9.50
N LEU A 659 -25.61 24.53 -9.31
CA LEU A 659 -25.88 23.58 -10.40
C LEU A 659 -27.23 23.92 -11.05
N ASP A 660 -27.22 24.19 -12.37
CA ASP A 660 -28.42 24.21 -13.21
C ASP A 660 -28.62 22.84 -13.83
N THR A 661 -29.77 22.22 -13.58
CA THR A 661 -30.07 20.86 -14.03
C THR A 661 -31.03 20.84 -15.23
N GLN A 662 -31.26 21.95 -15.94
CA GLN A 662 -32.13 21.99 -17.13
C GLN A 662 -31.36 21.92 -18.46
N ASP A 663 -31.45 20.77 -19.12
CA ASP A 663 -31.05 20.51 -20.51
C ASP A 663 -32.14 20.93 -21.52
N SER A 664 -32.68 22.15 -21.43
CA SER A 664 -33.72 22.55 -22.40
C SER A 664 -33.85 24.04 -22.66
N GLY A 665 -33.07 24.60 -23.59
CA GLY A 665 -33.35 25.63 -24.62
C GLY A 665 -34.44 26.71 -24.47
N ASP A 666 -35.02 26.94 -23.28
CA ASP A 666 -36.00 27.98 -22.93
C ASP A 666 -35.73 28.43 -21.47
N ALA A 667 -34.45 28.71 -21.17
CA ALA A 667 -33.98 29.05 -19.84
C ALA A 667 -34.68 30.30 -19.28
N THR A 668 -35.51 30.11 -18.26
CA THR A 668 -35.91 31.20 -17.38
C THR A 668 -34.66 31.71 -16.65
N ALA A 669 -34.29 32.98 -16.79
CA ALA A 669 -33.04 33.44 -16.21
C ALA A 669 -33.00 33.38 -14.66
N PHE A 670 -31.89 32.91 -14.10
CA PHE A 670 -31.52 33.13 -12.71
C PHE A 670 -31.30 34.61 -12.46
N ASN A 671 -31.91 35.18 -11.43
CA ASN A 671 -31.72 36.60 -11.09
C ASN A 671 -31.24 36.76 -9.66
N VAL A 672 -29.99 37.23 -9.50
CA VAL A 672 -29.28 37.32 -8.23
C VAL A 672 -28.80 38.76 -7.98
N ASP A 673 -29.00 39.26 -6.76
CA ASP A 673 -28.38 40.48 -6.26
C ASP A 673 -27.13 40.09 -5.46
N ALA A 674 -25.97 40.05 -6.13
CA ALA A 674 -24.71 39.56 -5.58
C ALA A 674 -24.27 40.34 -4.32
N SER A 675 -24.66 41.62 -4.20
CA SER A 675 -24.36 42.42 -3.00
C SER A 675 -25.02 41.90 -1.72
N ARG A 676 -25.94 40.95 -1.82
CA ARG A 676 -26.63 40.30 -0.71
C ARG A 676 -26.05 38.92 -0.36
N LEU A 677 -25.12 38.41 -1.16
CA LEU A 677 -24.38 37.18 -0.89
C LEU A 677 -23.09 37.52 -0.14
N THR A 678 -23.24 38.12 1.05
CA THR A 678 -22.12 38.56 1.87
C THR A 678 -21.46 37.34 2.53
N GLY A 679 -20.16 37.16 2.33
CA GLY A 679 -19.40 35.99 2.80
C GLY A 679 -18.72 35.31 1.61
N TYR A 680 -19.48 35.12 0.54
CA TYR A 680 -18.99 34.53 -0.71
C TYR A 680 -18.03 35.46 -1.46
N GLN A 681 -16.84 34.96 -1.69
CA GLN A 681 -15.80 35.54 -2.54
C GLN A 681 -15.96 35.03 -3.98
N GLU A 682 -16.43 33.80 -4.15
CA GLU A 682 -16.68 33.17 -5.44
C GLU A 682 -18.14 32.72 -5.59
N ILE A 683 -18.70 32.92 -6.77
CA ILE A 683 -20.03 32.45 -7.14
C ILE A 683 -19.93 31.74 -8.49
N GLY A 684 -20.04 30.42 -8.45
CA GLY A 684 -20.02 29.54 -9.61
C GLY A 684 -21.41 29.17 -10.11
N PHE A 685 -21.55 29.07 -11.42
CA PHE A 685 -22.72 28.52 -12.10
C PHE A 685 -22.24 27.42 -13.02
N SER A 686 -22.90 26.26 -12.97
CA SER A 686 -22.56 25.13 -13.83
C SER A 686 -23.83 24.54 -14.44
N GLY A 687 -23.87 24.42 -15.75
CA GLY A 687 -24.96 23.77 -16.48
C GLY A 687 -25.14 24.32 -17.88
N ASP A 688 -25.53 23.44 -18.80
CA ASP A 688 -25.70 23.75 -20.22
C ASP A 688 -26.97 24.60 -20.44
N ASP A 689 -26.97 25.42 -21.50
CA ASP A 689 -28.08 26.33 -21.86
C ASP A 689 -28.44 27.38 -20.78
N GLY A 690 -27.55 27.61 -19.81
CA GLY A 690 -27.81 28.41 -18.63
C GLY A 690 -28.07 29.89 -18.91
N ALA A 691 -28.95 30.54 -18.15
CA ALA A 691 -29.17 32.00 -18.24
C ALA A 691 -29.04 32.67 -16.86
N TYR A 692 -27.96 33.41 -16.64
CA TYR A 692 -27.56 33.94 -15.33
C TYR A 692 -27.51 35.47 -15.31
N ASN A 693 -28.36 36.12 -14.52
CA ASN A 693 -28.41 37.57 -14.36
C ASN A 693 -27.93 37.99 -12.97
N LEU A 694 -26.72 38.54 -12.89
CA LEU A 694 -26.12 39.04 -11.66
C LEU A 694 -26.12 40.56 -11.63
N THR A 695 -26.64 41.12 -10.55
CA THR A 695 -26.66 42.56 -10.31
C THR A 695 -25.90 42.93 -9.04
N LYS A 696 -25.27 44.12 -9.06
CA LYS A 696 -24.48 44.65 -7.93
C LYS A 696 -23.30 43.75 -7.53
N VAL A 697 -22.62 43.17 -8.52
CA VAL A 697 -21.32 42.53 -8.29
C VAL A 697 -20.31 43.60 -7.87
N THR A 698 -19.48 43.28 -6.88
CA THR A 698 -18.55 44.23 -6.27
C THR A 698 -17.11 43.76 -6.37
N SER A 699 -16.76 42.70 -5.67
CA SER A 699 -15.42 42.12 -5.62
C SER A 699 -15.44 40.60 -5.64
N GLN A 700 -16.57 40.01 -6.02
CA GLN A 700 -16.74 38.57 -6.17
C GLN A 700 -16.13 38.13 -7.51
N THR A 701 -15.45 36.99 -7.51
CA THR A 701 -15.16 36.23 -8.73
C THR A 701 -16.42 35.49 -9.15
N ILE A 702 -16.78 35.60 -10.43
CA ILE A 702 -17.90 34.86 -11.00
C ILE A 702 -17.34 33.74 -11.86
N VAL A 703 -17.68 32.51 -11.53
CA VAL A 703 -17.27 31.34 -12.30
C VAL A 703 -18.47 30.86 -13.10
N ILE A 704 -18.25 30.52 -14.37
CA ILE A 704 -19.25 29.89 -15.22
C ILE A 704 -18.65 28.67 -15.90
N SER A 705 -19.39 27.57 -15.88
CA SER A 705 -19.07 26.35 -16.59
C SER A 705 -20.29 25.75 -17.30
N GLY A 706 -20.06 25.13 -18.45
CA GLY A 706 -21.10 24.50 -19.27
C GLY A 706 -21.39 25.26 -20.56
N GLN A 707 -22.01 24.53 -21.49
CA GLN A 707 -22.13 24.92 -22.90
C GLN A 707 -23.31 25.90 -23.15
N GLU A 708 -23.21 26.73 -24.20
CA GLU A 708 -24.23 27.69 -24.67
C GLU A 708 -24.76 28.66 -23.58
N SER A 709 -23.91 28.97 -22.59
CA SER A 709 -24.30 29.68 -21.37
C SER A 709 -24.37 31.20 -21.54
N LYS A 710 -25.34 31.86 -20.88
CA LYS A 710 -25.59 33.31 -20.99
C LYS A 710 -25.43 34.03 -19.66
N LEU A 711 -24.33 34.75 -19.49
CA LEU A 711 -24.03 35.53 -18.28
C LEU A 711 -24.26 37.03 -18.47
N ASN A 712 -25.31 37.57 -17.85
CA ASN A 712 -25.54 39.00 -17.73
C ASN A 712 -25.06 39.53 -16.37
N ILE A 713 -23.96 40.28 -16.36
CA ILE A 713 -23.36 40.84 -15.14
C ILE A 713 -23.37 42.37 -15.12
N ASN A 714 -23.87 42.94 -14.03
CA ASN A 714 -23.92 44.39 -13.83
C ASN A 714 -23.31 44.80 -12.48
N ALA A 715 -22.29 45.65 -12.51
CA ALA A 715 -21.63 46.23 -11.34
C ALA A 715 -22.48 47.31 -10.63
N GLY A 716 -23.72 46.94 -10.28
CA GLY A 716 -24.64 47.73 -9.45
C GLY A 716 -25.05 49.09 -10.01
N GLY A 717 -24.92 49.26 -11.32
CA GLY A 717 -25.21 50.52 -12.02
C GLY A 717 -24.12 51.59 -11.88
N ASP A 718 -22.96 51.29 -11.28
CA ASP A 718 -21.82 52.19 -11.19
C ASP A 718 -20.67 51.67 -12.07
N THR A 719 -20.41 52.34 -13.20
CA THR A 719 -19.36 51.99 -14.19
C THR A 719 -17.94 52.25 -13.69
N ALA A 720 -17.74 52.27 -12.37
CA ALA A 720 -16.49 52.50 -11.67
C ALA A 720 -15.90 51.24 -11.03
N GLN A 721 -16.67 50.15 -10.92
CA GLN A 721 -16.25 48.88 -10.29
C GLN A 721 -15.62 47.93 -11.32
N ASN A 722 -14.65 47.14 -10.88
CA ASN A 722 -14.02 46.10 -11.69
C ASN A 722 -14.75 44.76 -11.51
N LEU A 723 -14.74 43.91 -12.52
CA LEU A 723 -15.36 42.60 -12.57
C LEU A 723 -14.29 41.55 -12.82
N THR A 724 -14.44 40.38 -12.21
CA THR A 724 -13.57 39.22 -12.41
C THR A 724 -14.45 38.04 -12.77
N ILE A 725 -14.17 37.40 -13.91
CA ILE A 725 -14.94 36.26 -14.44
C ILE A 725 -13.96 35.16 -14.86
N GLU A 726 -14.32 33.93 -14.55
CA GLU A 726 -13.62 32.73 -15.03
C GLU A 726 -14.64 31.85 -15.75
N ALA A 727 -14.35 31.54 -17.02
CA ALA A 727 -15.19 30.70 -17.88
C ALA A 727 -14.43 29.42 -18.20
N PHE A 728 -15.05 28.28 -17.90
CA PHE A 728 -14.48 26.95 -18.09
C PHE A 728 -15.40 26.13 -18.98
N ASP A 729 -14.85 25.43 -19.97
CA ASP A 729 -15.61 24.49 -20.83
C ASP A 729 -16.95 25.09 -21.31
N SER A 730 -16.84 26.14 -22.13
CA SER A 730 -17.87 27.16 -22.34
C SER A 730 -18.02 27.50 -23.82
N ASP A 731 -18.34 26.52 -24.66
CA ASP A 731 -18.70 26.71 -26.07
C ASP A 731 -19.93 27.64 -26.19
N GLU A 732 -19.92 28.51 -27.21
CA GLU A 732 -20.94 29.53 -27.53
C GLU A 732 -21.45 30.34 -26.31
N THR A 733 -20.56 30.72 -25.39
CA THR A 733 -20.92 31.38 -24.13
C THR A 733 -20.99 32.91 -24.25
N ASP A 734 -22.20 33.46 -24.11
CA ASP A 734 -22.46 34.90 -24.15
C ASP A 734 -22.19 35.57 -22.78
N ILE A 735 -21.21 36.48 -22.70
CA ILE A 735 -20.97 37.30 -21.51
C ILE A 735 -21.37 38.76 -21.77
N THR A 736 -22.45 39.25 -21.17
CA THR A 736 -22.82 40.67 -21.17
C THR A 736 -22.41 41.36 -19.86
N ALA A 737 -21.40 42.23 -19.90
CA ALA A 737 -20.83 42.87 -18.72
C ALA A 737 -20.94 44.41 -18.70
N VAL A 738 -21.33 44.98 -17.55
CA VAL A 738 -21.35 46.44 -17.32
C VAL A 738 -20.50 46.82 -16.11
N GLY A 739 -19.39 47.53 -16.34
CA GLY A 739 -18.39 47.87 -15.33
C GLY A 739 -17.32 48.85 -15.80
N ASN A 740 -16.21 48.96 -15.08
CA ASN A 740 -15.04 49.75 -15.48
C ASN A 740 -14.01 48.87 -16.20
N THR A 741 -13.51 47.85 -15.51
CA THR A 741 -12.55 46.87 -16.00
C THR A 741 -13.15 45.48 -15.86
N LEU A 742 -13.01 44.63 -16.88
CA LEU A 742 -13.26 43.19 -16.79
C LEU A 742 -11.93 42.47 -16.85
N ASP A 743 -11.63 41.66 -15.84
CA ASP A 743 -10.58 40.66 -15.85
C ASP A 743 -11.26 39.30 -16.13
N LEU A 744 -11.02 38.73 -17.31
CA LEU A 744 -11.62 37.48 -17.79
C LEU A 744 -10.54 36.41 -17.95
N THR A 745 -10.81 35.21 -17.45
CA THR A 745 -10.05 34.00 -17.77
C THR A 745 -10.96 33.05 -18.54
N VAL A 746 -10.49 32.50 -19.65
CA VAL A 746 -11.20 31.49 -20.45
C VAL A 746 -10.31 30.24 -20.49
N THR A 747 -10.88 29.08 -20.16
CA THR A 747 -10.15 27.82 -20.06
C THR A 747 -10.88 26.68 -20.75
N SER A 748 -10.26 26.06 -21.77
CA SER A 748 -10.80 24.90 -22.50
C SER A 748 -10.38 23.56 -21.88
N PHE A 749 -11.30 22.60 -21.87
CA PHE A 749 -11.11 21.25 -21.29
C PHE A 749 -11.66 20.09 -22.14
N ASP A 750 -12.51 20.32 -23.15
CA ASP A 750 -13.17 19.28 -23.97
C ASP A 750 -12.96 19.50 -25.49
N GLU A 751 -13.41 18.54 -26.33
CA GLU A 751 -13.26 18.41 -27.80
C GLU A 751 -13.94 19.53 -28.65
N ASP A 752 -14.41 20.62 -28.04
CA ASP A 752 -15.09 21.72 -28.73
C ASP A 752 -14.33 23.05 -28.47
N ASP A 753 -14.22 23.89 -29.50
CA ASP A 753 -13.61 25.23 -29.39
C ASP A 753 -14.38 26.04 -28.35
N ASN A 754 -13.73 26.45 -27.25
CA ASN A 754 -14.35 27.35 -26.29
C ASN A 754 -14.54 28.73 -26.93
N ASP A 755 -15.74 29.03 -27.42
CA ASP A 755 -16.10 30.35 -27.96
C ASP A 755 -16.84 31.19 -26.92
N VAL A 756 -16.16 32.23 -26.43
CA VAL A 756 -16.77 33.21 -25.52
C VAL A 756 -17.06 34.49 -26.29
N GLU A 757 -18.33 34.88 -26.39
CA GLU A 757 -18.74 36.15 -26.99
C GLU A 757 -18.91 37.24 -25.92
N LEU A 758 -18.20 38.36 -26.05
CA LEU A 758 -18.24 39.46 -25.06
C LEU A 758 -19.10 40.65 -25.51
N PHE A 759 -20.08 41.01 -24.69
CA PHE A 759 -20.97 42.16 -24.87
C PHE A 759 -20.95 43.13 -23.67
N GLY A 760 -21.47 44.34 -23.86
CA GLY A 760 -21.90 45.22 -22.78
C GLY A 760 -21.32 46.64 -22.80
N ASN A 761 -20.85 47.12 -21.65
CA ASN A 761 -20.35 48.49 -21.50
C ASN A 761 -19.22 48.56 -20.48
N LEU A 762 -17.99 48.38 -20.98
CA LEU A 762 -16.73 48.37 -20.23
C LEU A 762 -15.79 49.47 -20.74
N LYS A 763 -14.74 49.80 -19.97
CA LYS A 763 -13.65 50.70 -20.42
C LYS A 763 -12.36 49.95 -20.72
N THR A 764 -12.11 48.87 -19.99
CA THR A 764 -10.92 48.02 -20.13
C THR A 764 -11.33 46.55 -20.03
N VAL A 765 -10.75 45.71 -20.88
CA VAL A 765 -10.90 44.25 -20.83
C VAL A 765 -9.50 43.65 -20.80
N ASN A 766 -9.24 42.78 -19.83
CA ASN A 766 -8.01 41.99 -19.73
C ASN A 766 -8.42 40.52 -19.82
N VAL A 767 -7.92 39.79 -20.82
CA VAL A 767 -8.24 38.38 -21.06
C VAL A 767 -7.00 37.52 -20.83
N THR A 768 -7.19 36.39 -20.15
CA THR A 768 -6.21 35.30 -20.05
C THR A 768 -6.82 34.06 -20.68
N LEU A 769 -6.22 33.56 -21.75
CA LEU A 769 -6.62 32.32 -22.41
C LEU A 769 -5.75 31.16 -21.90
N VAL A 770 -6.37 30.03 -21.62
CA VAL A 770 -5.70 28.83 -21.11
C VAL A 770 -6.25 27.62 -21.86
N SER A 771 -5.48 27.07 -22.79
CA SER A 771 -5.79 25.79 -23.44
C SER A 771 -5.06 24.64 -22.75
N ASP A 772 -5.68 23.45 -22.65
CA ASP A 772 -5.00 22.23 -22.20
C ASP A 772 -4.32 21.50 -23.38
N ASP A 773 -3.16 20.89 -23.14
CA ASP A 773 -2.28 20.29 -24.18
C ASP A 773 -2.75 18.87 -24.63
N TYR A 774 -3.96 18.45 -24.25
CA TYR A 774 -4.40 17.05 -24.28
C TYR A 774 -5.02 16.60 -25.62
N ASN A 775 -4.31 16.77 -26.75
CA ASN A 775 -4.71 16.35 -28.12
C ASN A 775 -6.08 16.91 -28.58
N ASP A 776 -6.16 17.97 -29.37
CA ASP A 776 -6.22 17.78 -30.83
C ASP A 776 -6.15 19.10 -31.66
N GLY A 777 -5.88 20.27 -31.09
CA GLY A 777 -5.85 21.52 -31.86
C GLY A 777 -7.02 22.46 -31.57
N ASP A 778 -7.78 22.15 -30.53
CA ASP A 778 -8.77 23.04 -29.95
C ASP A 778 -8.09 24.11 -29.07
N GLU A 779 -8.51 25.36 -29.26
CA GLU A 779 -7.88 26.52 -28.65
C GLU A 779 -8.93 27.33 -27.89
N ALA A 780 -8.60 27.82 -26.68
CA ALA A 780 -9.48 28.76 -26.00
C ALA A 780 -9.64 30.02 -26.85
N THR A 781 -10.87 30.35 -27.25
CA THR A 781 -11.15 31.50 -28.12
C THR A 781 -11.95 32.59 -27.41
N ILE A 782 -11.80 33.83 -27.87
CA ILE A 782 -12.53 34.99 -27.35
C ILE A 782 -12.92 35.93 -28.49
N ASP A 783 -14.21 36.21 -28.58
CA ASP A 783 -14.80 37.07 -29.59
C ASP A 783 -15.24 38.41 -28.98
N ILE A 784 -14.64 39.51 -29.47
CA ILE A 784 -14.91 40.87 -29.00
C ILE A 784 -15.38 41.75 -30.15
N ASP A 785 -16.70 41.93 -30.25
CA ASP A 785 -17.31 42.84 -31.23
C ASP A 785 -17.64 44.22 -30.62
N ILE A 786 -16.94 45.25 -31.12
CA ILE A 786 -17.01 46.61 -30.63
C ILE A 786 -17.79 47.48 -31.60
N ASN A 787 -18.90 48.01 -31.12
CA ASN A 787 -19.72 48.98 -31.84
C ASN A 787 -20.36 48.43 -33.15
N HIS A 788 -20.63 47.12 -33.19
CA HIS A 788 -21.30 46.44 -34.30
C HIS A 788 -22.56 47.20 -34.79
N PRO A 789 -22.69 47.48 -36.10
CA PRO A 789 -23.88 48.10 -36.65
C PRO A 789 -25.02 47.07 -36.78
N ASN A 790 -26.00 47.10 -35.86
CA ASN A 790 -27.11 46.14 -35.78
C ASN A 790 -27.67 45.69 -37.14
N GLY A 791 -27.32 44.48 -37.56
CA GLY A 791 -28.06 43.71 -38.55
C GLY A 791 -29.32 43.11 -37.91
N SER A 792 -30.38 43.90 -37.76
CA SER A 792 -31.75 43.47 -37.41
C SER A 792 -31.89 42.16 -36.59
N GLY A 793 -31.60 42.16 -35.28
CA GLY A 793 -31.91 40.95 -34.50
C GLY A 793 -31.69 40.92 -33.00
N GLY A 794 -30.70 41.59 -32.41
CA GLY A 794 -30.38 41.47 -30.97
C GLY A 794 -30.13 42.81 -30.32
N ALA A 795 -30.27 42.90 -29.00
CA ALA A 795 -30.03 44.11 -28.22
C ALA A 795 -28.57 44.17 -27.76
N ASP A 796 -27.65 44.13 -28.71
CA ASP A 796 -26.23 43.93 -28.43
C ASP A 796 -25.69 45.20 -27.76
N GLY A 797 -25.27 45.04 -26.52
CA GLY A 797 -24.67 46.10 -25.71
C GLY A 797 -23.36 46.48 -26.35
N ASN A 798 -23.39 47.42 -27.28
CA ASN A 798 -22.19 47.86 -27.99
C ASN A 798 -21.14 48.33 -26.98
N LEU A 799 -19.99 47.64 -26.95
CA LEU A 799 -18.75 47.96 -26.21
C LEU A 799 -18.13 49.31 -26.63
N ILE A 800 -18.95 50.29 -27.01
CA ILE A 800 -18.62 51.59 -27.60
C ILE A 800 -17.69 52.44 -26.72
N ASN A 801 -17.67 52.20 -25.40
CA ASN A 801 -16.81 52.90 -24.45
C ASN A 801 -15.53 52.14 -24.10
N LEU A 802 -15.30 50.95 -24.68
CA LEU A 802 -14.09 50.17 -24.48
C LEU A 802 -12.91 50.94 -25.09
N THR A 803 -11.89 51.18 -24.27
CA THR A 803 -10.71 51.97 -24.65
C THR A 803 -9.43 51.15 -24.74
N SER A 804 -9.37 50.03 -24.01
CA SER A 804 -8.20 49.18 -23.94
C SER A 804 -8.61 47.71 -23.86
N VAL A 805 -7.95 46.87 -24.65
CA VAL A 805 -8.00 45.41 -24.57
C VAL A 805 -6.57 44.90 -24.38
N THR A 806 -6.38 43.96 -23.46
CA THR A 806 -5.12 43.23 -23.26
C THR A 806 -5.43 41.75 -23.26
N ILE A 807 -4.72 40.96 -24.06
CA ILE A 807 -4.93 39.51 -24.19
C ILE A 807 -3.58 38.82 -24.00
N LYS A 808 -3.59 37.68 -23.29
CA LYS A 808 -2.42 36.85 -23.06
C LYS A 808 -2.80 35.37 -22.91
N GLY A 809 -1.82 34.48 -23.02
CA GLY A 809 -1.99 33.05 -22.80
C GLY A 809 -2.00 32.23 -24.09
N GLU A 810 -2.54 31.02 -24.01
CA GLU A 810 -2.60 30.03 -25.09
C GLU A 810 -4.01 30.05 -25.68
N GLY A 811 -4.15 30.32 -26.98
CA GLY A 811 -5.45 30.38 -27.68
C GLY A 811 -5.59 31.54 -28.67
N ASP A 812 -6.80 31.69 -29.21
CA ASP A 812 -7.10 32.63 -30.30
C ASP A 812 -8.02 33.78 -29.86
N ALA A 813 -7.90 34.93 -30.53
CA ALA A 813 -8.77 36.07 -30.26
C ALA A 813 -9.22 36.78 -31.55
N ASP A 814 -10.53 36.96 -31.72
CA ASP A 814 -11.12 37.84 -32.74
C ASP A 814 -11.59 39.16 -32.11
N ILE A 815 -11.11 40.28 -32.64
CA ILE A 815 -11.51 41.62 -32.22
C ILE A 815 -11.95 42.42 -33.44
N ASN A 816 -13.25 42.72 -33.49
CA ASN A 816 -13.88 43.53 -34.52
C ASN A 816 -14.21 44.94 -33.99
N ASN A 817 -13.54 45.98 -34.48
CA ASN A 817 -13.74 47.37 -34.05
C ASN A 817 -14.41 48.25 -35.11
N HIS A 818 -15.71 48.47 -34.92
CA HIS A 818 -16.55 49.19 -35.87
C HIS A 818 -16.58 50.72 -35.68
N ALA A 819 -16.95 51.43 -36.76
CA ALA A 819 -16.94 52.87 -36.87
C ALA A 819 -17.75 53.58 -35.78
N GLY A 820 -17.04 54.25 -34.87
CA GLY A 820 -17.62 54.93 -33.70
C GLY A 820 -17.22 54.33 -32.35
N GLY A 821 -16.46 53.24 -32.34
CA GLY A 821 -15.82 52.67 -31.14
C GLY A 821 -14.77 53.61 -30.54
N ALA A 822 -14.56 53.47 -29.22
CA ALA A 822 -13.59 54.25 -28.45
C ALA A 822 -12.24 53.54 -28.24
N LEU A 823 -12.04 52.36 -28.85
CA LEU A 823 -10.85 51.54 -28.66
C LEU A 823 -9.61 52.32 -29.07
N ALA A 824 -8.61 52.37 -28.19
CA ALA A 824 -7.37 53.11 -28.39
C ALA A 824 -6.15 52.19 -28.31
N THR A 825 -6.21 51.13 -27.50
CA THR A 825 -5.09 50.19 -27.31
C THR A 825 -5.57 48.75 -27.36
N VAL A 826 -4.86 47.93 -28.14
CA VAL A 826 -4.91 46.47 -28.10
C VAL A 826 -3.50 45.99 -27.83
N ASP A 827 -3.32 45.16 -26.80
CA ASP A 827 -2.04 44.57 -26.46
C ASP A 827 -2.18 43.05 -26.36
N ALA A 828 -1.79 42.36 -27.42
CA ALA A 828 -1.74 40.90 -27.52
C ALA A 828 -0.30 40.37 -27.39
N SER A 829 0.66 41.17 -26.91
CA SER A 829 2.08 40.77 -26.87
C SER A 829 2.39 39.59 -25.94
N GLY A 830 1.44 39.21 -25.07
CA GLY A 830 1.51 38.03 -24.23
C GLY A 830 0.67 36.86 -24.72
N LEU A 831 0.06 36.95 -25.90
CA LEU A 831 -0.68 35.88 -26.56
C LEU A 831 0.29 35.02 -27.36
N ASP A 832 0.19 33.70 -27.22
CA ASP A 832 1.03 32.74 -27.95
C ASP A 832 0.30 32.16 -29.18
N GLY A 833 -1.04 32.19 -29.22
CA GLY A 833 -1.86 31.89 -30.40
C GLY A 833 -2.10 33.08 -31.35
N SER A 834 -3.17 33.00 -32.16
CA SER A 834 -3.49 33.94 -33.23
C SER A 834 -4.36 35.11 -32.74
N LEU A 835 -4.09 36.29 -33.30
CA LEU A 835 -4.97 37.46 -33.17
C LEU A 835 -5.56 37.78 -34.54
N ASP A 836 -6.89 37.74 -34.69
CA ASP A 836 -7.60 38.42 -35.78
C ASP A 836 -8.09 39.78 -35.30
N TYR A 837 -7.55 40.86 -35.85
CA TYR A 837 -7.95 42.23 -35.54
C TYR A 837 -8.46 42.94 -36.79
N ALA A 838 -9.76 43.22 -36.83
CA ALA A 838 -10.38 44.02 -37.89
C ALA A 838 -10.83 45.39 -37.35
N THR A 839 -10.54 46.46 -38.08
CA THR A 839 -11.03 47.81 -37.75
C THR A 839 -11.52 48.56 -38.98
N ASP A 840 -12.72 49.13 -38.89
CA ASP A 840 -13.19 50.19 -39.80
C ASP A 840 -13.34 51.54 -39.05
N ASN A 841 -12.86 51.62 -37.81
CA ASN A 841 -12.92 52.82 -37.00
C ASN A 841 -11.89 53.86 -37.43
N SER A 842 -12.38 55.07 -37.69
CA SER A 842 -11.55 56.23 -38.09
C SER A 842 -11.62 57.37 -37.08
N ALA A 843 -12.28 57.16 -35.93
CA ALA A 843 -12.55 58.19 -34.94
C ALA A 843 -11.45 58.32 -33.87
N VAL A 844 -10.74 57.24 -33.56
CA VAL A 844 -9.69 57.16 -32.54
C VAL A 844 -8.40 56.64 -33.19
N ALA A 845 -7.25 57.06 -32.67
CA ALA A 845 -5.97 56.48 -33.08
C ALA A 845 -5.74 55.20 -32.26
N GLU A 846 -5.63 54.07 -32.96
CA GLU A 846 -5.48 52.75 -32.37
C GLU A 846 -4.01 52.32 -32.36
N ALA A 847 -3.52 51.89 -31.21
CA ALA A 847 -2.22 51.25 -31.06
C ALA A 847 -2.45 49.76 -30.80
N VAL A 848 -2.07 48.93 -31.77
CA VAL A 848 -2.21 47.47 -31.71
C VAL A 848 -0.82 46.87 -31.56
N THR A 849 -0.61 46.11 -30.48
CA THR A 849 0.58 45.31 -30.25
C THR A 849 0.21 43.85 -30.50
N LEU A 850 0.93 43.22 -31.44
CA LEU A 850 0.63 41.89 -31.97
C LEU A 850 1.22 40.76 -31.12
N SER A 851 0.74 39.54 -31.33
CA SER A 851 1.16 38.32 -30.63
C SER A 851 2.49 37.78 -31.15
N ASN A 852 2.95 36.66 -30.57
CA ASN A 852 4.08 35.89 -31.12
C ASN A 852 3.63 34.87 -32.19
N GLY A 853 2.32 34.60 -32.28
CA GLY A 853 1.68 33.65 -33.19
C GLY A 853 1.36 34.25 -34.56
N PHE A 854 0.37 33.68 -35.24
CA PHE A 854 -0.09 34.20 -36.53
C PHE A 854 -1.07 35.34 -36.31
N ASP A 855 -0.72 36.58 -36.67
CA ASP A 855 -1.67 37.70 -36.59
C ASP A 855 -2.31 38.01 -37.95
N TRP A 856 -3.63 38.16 -37.97
CA TRP A 856 -4.38 38.78 -39.06
C TRP A 856 -4.80 40.20 -38.66
N VAL A 857 -4.52 41.19 -39.52
CA VAL A 857 -4.94 42.58 -39.29
C VAL A 857 -5.63 43.13 -40.54
N ASP A 858 -6.93 43.41 -40.43
CA ASP A 858 -7.73 44.04 -41.49
C ASP A 858 -8.07 45.50 -41.16
N ILE A 859 -7.74 46.42 -42.07
CA ILE A 859 -7.97 47.86 -41.90
C ILE A 859 -8.83 48.38 -43.05
N ASN A 860 -10.13 48.47 -42.79
CA ASN A 860 -11.14 48.77 -43.80
C ASN A 860 -11.39 50.29 -44.02
N SER A 861 -10.76 51.18 -43.23
CA SER A 861 -10.93 52.64 -43.34
C SER A 861 -9.65 53.49 -43.22
N PHE A 862 -8.71 53.35 -44.17
CA PHE A 862 -7.49 54.17 -44.18
C PHE A 862 -7.73 55.67 -44.51
N THR A 863 -7.38 56.58 -43.59
CA THR A 863 -7.32 58.03 -43.86
C THR A 863 -5.86 58.49 -44.00
N ALA A 864 -5.40 58.76 -45.22
CA ALA A 864 -4.01 59.14 -45.50
C ALA A 864 -3.59 60.46 -44.79
N PRO A 865 -2.39 60.54 -44.16
CA PRO A 865 -1.91 61.76 -43.53
C PRO A 865 -1.63 62.84 -44.57
N THR A 866 -2.13 64.06 -44.33
CA THR A 866 -1.89 65.21 -45.20
C THR A 866 -0.41 65.61 -45.21
N GLN A 867 0.09 65.96 -46.39
CA GLN A 867 1.48 66.17 -46.82
C GLN A 867 2.32 67.24 -46.08
N ALA A 868 1.94 67.69 -44.88
CA ALA A 868 2.59 68.80 -44.18
C ALA A 868 3.66 68.37 -43.14
N ASP A 869 3.59 67.17 -42.58
CA ASP A 869 4.49 66.76 -41.48
C ASP A 869 5.69 65.90 -41.93
N ALA A 870 5.73 65.48 -43.20
CA ALA A 870 6.79 64.61 -43.74
C ALA A 870 8.08 65.33 -44.17
N LEU A 871 8.15 66.67 -44.08
CA LEU A 871 9.23 67.45 -44.71
C LEU A 871 10.37 67.87 -43.76
N ASP A 872 10.21 67.77 -42.45
CA ASP A 872 11.26 68.19 -41.49
C ASP A 872 12.12 67.01 -40.96
N ALA A 873 11.64 65.77 -41.06
CA ALA A 873 12.41 64.57 -40.67
C ALA A 873 13.27 63.99 -41.81
N ALA A 874 13.00 64.37 -43.07
CA ALA A 874 13.65 63.81 -44.26
C ALA A 874 15.05 64.41 -44.57
N GLN A 875 15.52 65.42 -43.84
CA GLN A 875 16.79 66.09 -44.15
C GLN A 875 17.95 65.76 -43.20
N ASP A 876 17.68 65.15 -42.03
CA ASP A 876 18.71 64.82 -41.03
C ASP A 876 19.08 63.32 -40.95
N ALA A 877 18.39 62.43 -41.68
CA ALA A 877 18.71 60.99 -41.72
C ALA A 877 19.44 60.53 -43.01
N GLU A 878 19.82 61.46 -43.89
CA GLU A 878 20.51 61.15 -45.16
C GLU A 878 22.02 60.84 -45.00
N ASN A 879 22.58 60.91 -43.77
CA ASN A 879 23.99 60.62 -43.51
C ASN A 879 24.27 59.45 -42.53
N THR A 880 23.23 58.71 -42.10
CA THR A 880 23.40 57.53 -41.20
C THR A 880 22.68 56.29 -41.74
N ALA A 881 22.31 56.30 -43.03
CA ALA A 881 21.63 55.17 -43.69
C ALA A 881 22.60 54.10 -44.25
N GLU A 882 23.92 54.32 -44.20
CA GLU A 882 24.91 53.38 -44.76
C GLU A 882 25.55 52.45 -43.70
N THR A 883 25.18 52.60 -42.42
CA THR A 883 25.66 51.73 -41.32
C THR A 883 24.55 50.87 -40.71
N ALA A 884 23.28 51.28 -40.81
CA ALA A 884 22.12 50.48 -40.37
C ALA A 884 21.75 49.36 -41.37
N LEU A 885 22.02 49.54 -42.67
CA LEU A 885 21.76 48.52 -43.71
C LEU A 885 22.73 47.32 -43.61
N LEU A 886 23.91 47.50 -43.02
CA LEU A 886 24.88 46.43 -42.74
C LEU A 886 24.59 45.72 -41.40
N ALA A 887 23.92 46.39 -40.47
CA ALA A 887 23.42 45.80 -39.22
C ALA A 887 22.11 45.01 -39.44
N ALA A 888 21.21 45.49 -40.30
CA ALA A 888 19.99 44.78 -40.70
C ALA A 888 20.30 43.49 -41.51
N TYR A 889 21.41 43.45 -42.24
CA TYR A 889 21.87 42.24 -42.95
C TYR A 889 22.56 41.21 -42.04
N THR A 890 22.93 41.59 -40.81
CA THR A 890 23.61 40.71 -39.84
C THR A 890 22.66 40.18 -38.76
N ALA A 891 21.49 40.82 -38.56
CA ALA A 891 20.40 40.29 -37.73
C ALA A 891 19.42 39.37 -38.51
N LEU A 892 19.53 39.30 -39.84
CA LEU A 892 18.73 38.43 -40.72
C LEU A 892 19.36 37.04 -40.95
N VAL A 893 20.34 36.64 -40.12
CA VAL A 893 21.01 35.32 -40.15
C VAL A 893 20.94 34.61 -38.80
N ASP A 894 20.04 35.00 -37.91
CA ASP A 894 19.76 34.22 -36.71
C ASP A 894 18.31 34.39 -36.25
N SER A 895 17.40 33.69 -36.93
CA SER A 895 16.38 32.83 -36.32
C SER A 895 15.42 32.36 -37.41
N THR A 896 15.02 31.10 -37.28
CA THR A 896 14.26 30.26 -38.20
C THR A 896 12.77 30.58 -38.20
N ALA A 897 12.15 30.54 -39.39
CA ALA A 897 10.69 30.60 -39.68
C ALA A 897 10.01 31.91 -39.22
N ASP A 898 9.00 32.50 -39.87
CA ASP A 898 8.08 32.02 -40.87
C ASP A 898 7.63 33.18 -41.79
N ASN A 899 6.83 32.80 -42.77
CA ASN A 899 6.52 33.42 -44.05
C ASN A 899 5.41 34.49 -43.97
N THR A 900 5.73 35.78 -43.78
CA THR A 900 4.72 36.86 -43.90
C THR A 900 4.64 37.44 -45.32
N LEU A 901 3.64 36.95 -46.05
CA LEU A 901 3.21 37.46 -47.36
C LEU A 901 2.23 38.64 -47.17
N VAL A 902 2.73 39.88 -47.23
CA VAL A 902 1.88 41.08 -47.30
C VAL A 902 1.29 41.19 -48.71
N ALA A 903 0.01 40.83 -48.88
CA ALA A 903 -0.72 40.98 -50.15
C ALA A 903 -1.49 42.32 -50.19
N LEU A 904 -0.91 43.33 -50.84
CA LEU A 904 -1.63 44.53 -51.26
C LEU A 904 -2.36 44.27 -52.59
N THR A 905 -3.69 44.24 -52.57
CA THR A 905 -4.54 44.24 -53.76
C THR A 905 -5.13 45.64 -53.98
N ASP A 906 -4.65 46.38 -55.00
CA ASP A 906 -5.50 46.94 -56.07
C ASP A 906 -4.63 47.53 -57.22
N ALA A 907 -5.19 47.43 -58.42
CA ALA A 907 -4.60 47.52 -59.74
C ALA A 907 -4.17 48.92 -60.21
N THR A 908 -3.10 48.98 -61.01
CA THR A 908 -3.07 49.52 -62.39
C THR A 908 -1.64 49.72 -62.92
N ALA A 909 -1.28 49.02 -64.00
CA ALA A 909 -0.61 49.57 -65.19
C ALA A 909 0.08 48.47 -66.03
N ALA A 910 -0.57 48.13 -67.14
CA ALA A 910 0.04 47.36 -68.22
C ALA A 910 1.05 48.20 -69.04
N ASN A 911 2.03 47.49 -69.60
CA ASN A 911 2.57 47.68 -70.97
C ASN A 911 3.83 48.56 -71.16
N ALA A 912 4.97 47.92 -71.44
CA ALA A 912 5.93 48.40 -72.45
C ALA A 912 6.87 47.27 -72.96
N LEU A 913 6.46 46.65 -74.06
CA LEU A 913 7.27 46.02 -75.12
C LEU A 913 8.67 46.67 -75.34
N ALA A 914 9.69 45.86 -75.68
CA ALA A 914 10.25 45.80 -77.04
C ALA A 914 11.54 44.96 -77.20
N GLN A 915 11.47 44.04 -78.18
CA GLN A 915 12.49 43.67 -79.19
C GLN A 915 13.75 42.92 -78.71
N SER A 916 13.82 41.59 -78.90
CA SER A 916 14.06 40.83 -80.15
C SER A 916 15.51 40.86 -80.65
N GLY A 917 16.12 39.68 -80.78
CA GLY A 917 17.27 39.50 -81.66
C GLY A 917 18.09 38.22 -81.41
N ALA A 918 17.69 37.12 -82.05
CA ALA A 918 18.53 35.99 -82.47
C ALA A 918 19.32 35.22 -81.38
N ILE A 919 18.99 34.02 -80.92
CA ILE A 919 18.30 32.86 -81.54
C ILE A 919 18.69 32.67 -83.02
N ASP A 920 19.97 32.36 -83.27
CA ASP A 920 20.36 31.56 -84.45
C ASP A 920 21.81 31.01 -84.39
N SER A 921 22.31 30.64 -83.20
CA SER A 921 23.52 29.79 -83.08
C SER A 921 23.65 29.02 -81.75
N ALA A 922 22.53 28.77 -81.07
CA ALA A 922 22.42 27.66 -80.11
C ALA A 922 21.28 26.67 -80.51
N LEU A 923 20.71 26.86 -81.70
CA LEU A 923 19.78 25.95 -82.41
C LEU A 923 20.53 24.78 -83.08
N ALA A 924 21.77 24.51 -82.67
CA ALA A 924 22.57 23.36 -83.11
C ALA A 924 22.66 22.26 -82.05
N THR A 925 21.88 22.31 -80.97
CA THR A 925 21.75 21.19 -80.02
C THR A 925 20.36 21.10 -79.36
N LEU A 926 19.34 21.75 -79.93
CA LEU A 926 17.92 21.60 -79.54
C LEU A 926 17.12 20.77 -80.59
N VAL A 927 17.85 20.03 -81.43
CA VAL A 927 17.32 19.04 -82.39
C VAL A 927 17.82 17.65 -81.97
N ALA A 928 17.20 17.15 -80.92
CA ALA A 928 16.81 15.75 -80.83
C ALA A 928 15.51 15.70 -79.99
N ALA A 929 14.42 16.07 -80.66
CA ALA A 929 13.03 15.71 -80.37
C ALA A 929 12.21 16.60 -79.40
N THR A 930 11.93 17.85 -79.80
CA THR A 930 10.54 18.25 -80.06
C THR A 930 10.14 17.62 -81.41
N ASP A 931 8.97 17.01 -81.58
CA ASP A 931 7.69 17.65 -81.88
C ASP A 931 6.69 16.48 -82.00
N THR A 932 5.42 16.60 -81.64
CA THR A 932 4.49 17.37 -82.46
C THR A 932 3.25 17.69 -81.64
N ALA A 933 2.82 18.95 -81.76
CA ALA A 933 1.48 19.38 -81.48
C ALA A 933 0.40 18.47 -82.10
N GLU A 934 -0.79 18.52 -81.50
CA GLU A 934 -2.05 18.42 -82.24
C GLU A 934 -2.42 17.02 -82.75
N THR A 935 -2.67 16.10 -81.82
CA THR A 935 -3.85 15.22 -81.93
C THR A 935 -4.36 14.87 -80.53
N ALA A 936 -5.65 15.13 -80.26
CA ALA A 936 -6.42 14.78 -79.05
C ALA A 936 -6.62 15.85 -77.95
N LEU A 937 -6.65 17.14 -78.31
CA LEU A 937 -7.60 18.09 -77.68
C LEU A 937 -8.99 18.05 -78.36
N ILE A 938 -9.23 17.04 -79.20
CA ILE A 938 -10.52 16.72 -79.83
C ILE A 938 -10.62 15.19 -79.86
N ASP A 939 -11.08 14.59 -78.76
CA ASP A 939 -11.85 13.32 -78.68
C ASP A 939 -12.00 12.83 -77.22
N ALA A 940 -12.42 13.71 -76.29
CA ALA A 940 -12.92 13.27 -74.97
C ALA A 940 -13.97 14.21 -74.35
N TYR A 941 -14.72 14.95 -75.18
CA TYR A 941 -16.03 15.53 -74.81
C TYR A 941 -17.18 14.60 -75.25
N GLY A 942 -16.95 13.28 -75.27
CA GLY A 942 -17.77 12.32 -76.02
C GLY A 942 -18.36 11.14 -75.26
N ASP A 943 -17.64 10.48 -74.35
CA ASP A 943 -18.06 9.18 -73.80
C ASP A 943 -18.19 9.17 -72.27
N LEU A 944 -18.99 10.14 -71.80
CA LEU A 944 -19.80 10.06 -70.58
C LEU A 944 -20.95 9.04 -70.71
N VAL A 945 -21.03 8.19 -71.76
CA VAL A 945 -22.07 7.14 -71.90
C VAL A 945 -21.59 5.96 -72.75
N ASP A 946 -20.94 4.95 -72.14
CA ASP A 946 -20.99 3.51 -72.47
C ASP A 946 -19.73 2.74 -72.00
N TYR A 947 -19.51 2.63 -70.68
CA TYR A 947 -19.04 1.34 -70.09
C TYR A 947 -19.40 1.19 -68.61
N PHE A 948 -20.56 1.72 -68.19
CA PHE A 948 -21.39 0.94 -67.28
C PHE A 948 -21.91 -0.25 -68.10
N ASN A 949 -21.23 -1.40 -68.04
CA ASN A 949 -21.92 -2.69 -68.07
C ASN A 949 -20.97 -3.83 -67.70
N PHE A 950 -21.26 -4.43 -66.53
CA PHE A 950 -21.41 -5.89 -66.32
C PHE A 950 -20.22 -6.78 -66.76
N ALA A 951 -19.68 -7.68 -65.95
CA ALA A 951 -20.15 -8.32 -64.74
C ALA A 951 -19.01 -9.19 -64.19
N ALA A 952 -19.16 -9.60 -62.92
CA ALA A 952 -18.44 -10.63 -62.16
C ALA A 952 -18.24 -11.98 -62.93
N PRO A 953 -17.66 -13.08 -62.36
CA PRO A 953 -17.13 -13.30 -61.00
C PRO A 953 -15.85 -14.18 -60.91
N GLY A 954 -15.21 -14.20 -59.73
CA GLY A 954 -14.87 -15.48 -59.09
C GLY A 954 -13.40 -15.90 -58.94
N SER A 955 -13.14 -16.39 -57.72
CA SER A 955 -12.27 -17.53 -57.38
C SER A 955 -10.79 -17.28 -57.07
N PHE A 956 -10.51 -17.23 -55.76
CA PHE A 956 -9.55 -18.07 -55.02
C PHE A 956 -8.09 -18.17 -55.52
N VAL A 957 -7.11 -17.78 -54.70
CA VAL A 957 -6.47 -18.62 -53.67
C VAL A 957 -5.36 -17.79 -52.98
N ALA A 958 -5.42 -17.74 -51.65
CA ALA A 958 -4.32 -17.32 -50.78
C ALA A 958 -3.15 -18.32 -50.87
N SER A 959 -1.91 -17.85 -50.91
CA SER A 959 -0.79 -18.64 -50.41
C SER A 959 0.13 -17.81 -49.53
N THR A 960 0.08 -18.18 -48.26
CA THR A 960 0.95 -17.90 -47.13
C THR A 960 2.37 -18.41 -47.38
N ASP A 961 3.38 -17.54 -47.45
CA ASP A 961 4.76 -17.90 -47.05
C ASP A 961 5.63 -16.66 -46.78
N ALA A 962 5.63 -16.17 -45.54
CA ALA A 962 6.49 -15.06 -45.08
C ALA A 962 7.97 -15.46 -44.99
N ALA A 963 8.31 -16.75 -45.11
CA ALA A 963 9.70 -17.22 -45.02
C ALA A 963 10.52 -16.98 -46.30
N ALA A 964 9.91 -16.49 -47.40
CA ALA A 964 10.61 -16.16 -48.64
C ALA A 964 11.09 -14.70 -48.74
N ILE A 965 10.64 -13.82 -47.84
CA ILE A 965 11.02 -12.39 -47.83
C ILE A 965 12.23 -12.15 -46.91
N ALA A 966 12.37 -12.94 -45.84
CA ALA A 966 13.44 -12.83 -44.85
C ALA A 966 14.84 -13.25 -45.33
N ALA A 967 15.00 -13.76 -46.56
CA ALA A 967 16.29 -14.27 -47.06
C ALA A 967 17.06 -13.32 -48.01
N GLN A 968 16.59 -12.08 -48.23
CA GLN A 968 17.15 -11.20 -49.27
C GLN A 968 18.01 -10.02 -48.79
N PHE A 969 18.20 -9.82 -47.48
CA PHE A 969 18.86 -8.61 -46.97
C PHE A 969 20.03 -8.80 -45.98
N ASN A 970 20.73 -9.93 -45.99
CA ASN A 970 21.96 -10.07 -45.17
C ASN A 970 23.20 -10.42 -46.00
N SER A 971 24.03 -9.42 -46.35
CA SER A 971 25.51 -9.58 -46.38
C SER A 971 26.30 -8.28 -46.59
N THR A 972 26.94 -7.84 -45.50
CA THR A 972 28.19 -7.05 -45.35
C THR A 972 28.21 -5.52 -45.59
N PRO A 973 28.92 -4.76 -44.72
CA PRO A 973 28.64 -3.35 -44.45
C PRO A 973 29.54 -2.37 -45.23
N PRO A 974 29.02 -1.21 -45.68
CA PRO A 974 29.85 -0.07 -46.06
C PRO A 974 29.98 0.94 -44.91
N THR A 975 31.20 1.45 -44.78
CA THR A 975 31.80 2.35 -43.77
C THR A 975 31.18 3.76 -43.68
N PRO A 976 31.54 4.59 -42.66
CA PRO A 976 30.89 5.85 -42.22
C PRO A 976 30.88 7.05 -43.19
N ALA A 977 30.57 6.84 -44.48
CA ALA A 977 30.54 7.88 -45.51
C ALA A 977 29.28 7.82 -46.41
N SER A 978 28.29 7.00 -46.06
CA SER A 978 27.04 6.84 -46.83
C SER A 978 25.79 7.43 -46.16
N ILE A 979 25.92 8.03 -44.97
CA ILE A 979 24.80 8.69 -44.24
C ILE A 979 24.68 10.19 -44.58
N THR A 980 25.66 10.79 -45.26
CA THR A 980 25.66 12.24 -45.54
C THR A 980 25.11 12.63 -46.93
N LEU A 981 24.33 11.77 -47.59
CA LEU A 981 23.72 12.12 -48.90
C LEU A 981 22.31 11.55 -49.11
N MET A 982 21.55 11.31 -48.04
CA MET A 982 20.10 11.04 -48.10
C MET A 982 19.30 11.92 -47.12
N LEU A 983 19.89 13.04 -46.68
CA LEU A 983 19.27 14.07 -45.84
C LEU A 983 18.97 15.38 -46.62
N GLU A 984 19.03 15.36 -47.96
CA GLU A 984 18.86 16.57 -48.78
C GLU A 984 17.78 16.51 -49.86
N LEU A 985 16.89 15.50 -49.89
CA LEU A 985 15.73 15.53 -50.80
C LEU A 985 14.46 15.01 -50.10
N GLY A 986 13.58 15.95 -49.75
CA GLY A 986 12.30 15.73 -49.07
C GLY A 986 11.38 14.75 -49.80
N GLN A 987 11.22 13.57 -49.21
CA GLN A 987 10.20 12.58 -49.56
C GLN A 987 9.55 11.97 -48.30
N PHE A 988 9.33 12.76 -47.26
CA PHE A 988 8.60 12.34 -46.05
C PHE A 988 7.08 12.28 -46.28
N ASN A 989 6.53 13.19 -47.09
CA ASN A 989 5.07 13.27 -47.30
C ASN A 989 4.49 12.05 -48.03
N ASN A 990 5.25 11.40 -48.91
CA ASN A 990 4.74 10.25 -49.66
C ASN A 990 4.76 8.93 -48.85
N LEU A 991 5.51 8.88 -47.74
CA LEU A 991 5.49 7.74 -46.82
C LEU A 991 4.38 7.91 -45.77
N LYS A 992 4.15 9.15 -45.30
CA LYS A 992 3.02 9.50 -44.42
C LYS A 992 1.68 9.27 -45.11
N THR A 993 1.48 9.73 -46.36
CA THR A 993 0.23 9.43 -47.09
C THR A 993 0.02 7.94 -47.34
N ALA A 994 1.09 7.15 -47.52
CA ALA A 994 0.98 5.69 -47.70
C ALA A 994 0.69 4.95 -46.37
N TYR A 995 1.17 5.48 -45.24
CA TYR A 995 0.88 5.00 -43.90
C TYR A 995 -0.55 5.39 -43.48
N ASP A 996 -0.96 6.65 -43.66
CA ASP A 996 -2.29 7.15 -43.36
C ASP A 996 -3.38 6.45 -44.21
N THR A 997 -3.06 6.11 -45.48
CA THR A 997 -3.96 5.30 -46.32
C THR A 997 -4.00 3.83 -45.89
N ALA A 998 -2.92 3.28 -45.30
CA ALA A 998 -2.92 1.92 -44.79
C ALA A 998 -3.64 1.81 -43.43
N TYR A 999 -3.53 2.86 -42.60
CA TYR A 999 -4.17 3.00 -41.29
C TYR A 999 -5.69 3.22 -41.43
N SER A 1000 -6.12 4.13 -42.30
CA SER A 1000 -7.55 4.35 -42.60
C SER A 1000 -8.26 3.11 -43.18
N ASN A 1001 -7.53 2.24 -43.89
CA ASN A 1001 -8.09 0.95 -44.37
C ASN A 1001 -8.09 -0.15 -43.30
N TYR A 1002 -7.35 0.00 -42.20
CA TYR A 1002 -7.36 -0.89 -41.03
C TYR A 1002 -8.49 -0.49 -40.05
N ASP A 1003 -8.66 0.82 -39.86
CA ASP A 1003 -9.68 1.47 -39.04
C ASP A 1003 -11.10 1.21 -39.58
N ALA A 1004 -11.30 1.38 -40.89
CA ALA A 1004 -12.57 1.05 -41.55
C ALA A 1004 -12.95 -0.46 -41.51
N ALA A 1005 -12.00 -1.35 -41.19
CA ALA A 1005 -12.26 -2.78 -41.02
C ALA A 1005 -12.57 -3.17 -39.56
N THR A 1006 -12.19 -2.35 -38.59
CA THR A 1006 -12.48 -2.49 -37.15
C THR A 1006 -13.84 -1.88 -36.82
N ASP A 1007 -14.18 -0.71 -37.36
CA ASP A 1007 -15.51 -0.09 -37.24
C ASP A 1007 -16.65 -0.96 -37.78
N ALA A 1008 -16.39 -1.72 -38.85
CA ALA A 1008 -17.37 -2.66 -39.41
C ALA A 1008 -17.57 -3.90 -38.53
N GLY A 1009 -16.57 -4.25 -37.69
CA GLY A 1009 -16.63 -5.30 -36.69
C GLY A 1009 -17.37 -4.85 -35.42
N ASP A 1010 -17.13 -3.62 -34.98
CA ASP A 1010 -17.73 -3.05 -33.77
C ASP A 1010 -19.18 -2.66 -33.99
N ALA A 1011 -19.54 -2.17 -35.18
CA ALA A 1011 -20.94 -2.02 -35.58
C ALA A 1011 -21.70 -3.35 -35.65
N ALA A 1012 -21.01 -4.48 -35.91
CA ALA A 1012 -21.63 -5.81 -35.91
C ALA A 1012 -21.79 -6.36 -34.48
N LEU A 1013 -20.87 -6.05 -33.56
CA LEU A 1013 -20.95 -6.40 -32.15
C LEU A 1013 -22.04 -5.60 -31.42
N LEU A 1014 -22.11 -4.28 -31.68
CA LEU A 1014 -23.13 -3.38 -31.12
C LEU A 1014 -24.54 -3.75 -31.62
N ASN A 1015 -24.68 -4.16 -32.88
CA ASN A 1015 -25.94 -4.69 -33.39
C ASN A 1015 -26.31 -6.07 -32.82
N ALA A 1016 -25.32 -6.92 -32.51
CA ALA A 1016 -25.56 -8.20 -31.84
C ALA A 1016 -25.96 -8.02 -30.36
N TYR A 1017 -25.37 -7.03 -29.69
CA TYR A 1017 -25.68 -6.64 -28.32
C TYR A 1017 -27.07 -6.01 -28.20
N ASN A 1018 -27.43 -5.08 -29.10
CA ASN A 1018 -28.76 -4.46 -29.16
C ASN A 1018 -29.88 -5.45 -29.56
N ALA A 1019 -29.56 -6.48 -30.36
CA ALA A 1019 -30.49 -7.56 -30.66
C ALA A 1019 -30.75 -8.50 -29.45
N LEU A 1020 -29.85 -8.53 -28.47
CA LEU A 1020 -29.99 -9.30 -27.23
C LEU A 1020 -30.68 -8.49 -26.11
N ALA A 1021 -30.41 -7.18 -26.03
CA ALA A 1021 -30.98 -6.27 -25.04
C ALA A 1021 -32.46 -5.89 -25.30
N GLY A 1022 -32.93 -6.00 -26.55
CA GLY A 1022 -34.30 -5.62 -26.94
C GLY A 1022 -35.40 -6.67 -26.74
N ALA A 1023 -35.13 -7.81 -26.09
CA ALA A 1023 -36.10 -8.91 -25.93
C ALA A 1023 -36.78 -8.92 -24.54
N SER A 1024 -37.31 -7.78 -24.11
CA SER A 1024 -38.29 -7.71 -23.00
C SER A 1024 -39.70 -7.58 -23.59
N ASP A 1025 -40.35 -8.69 -23.91
CA ASP A 1025 -41.81 -8.87 -23.80
C ASP A 1025 -42.27 -10.26 -24.24
N ALA A 1026 -43.18 -10.84 -23.45
CA ALA A 1026 -43.70 -12.19 -23.59
C ALA A 1026 -44.61 -12.39 -24.81
N ASP A 1027 -44.30 -13.34 -25.70
CA ASP A 1027 -45.18 -14.48 -26.06
C ASP A 1027 -44.61 -15.36 -27.19
N SER A 1028 -44.97 -16.64 -27.13
CA SER A 1028 -44.59 -17.77 -27.99
C SER A 1028 -44.42 -17.54 -29.51
N ILE A 1029 -43.41 -18.15 -30.14
CA ILE A 1029 -43.51 -18.90 -31.41
C ILE A 1029 -42.42 -19.98 -31.48
N ALA A 1030 -42.85 -21.22 -31.61
CA ALA A 1030 -42.01 -22.38 -31.92
C ALA A 1030 -41.78 -22.50 -33.42
N LEU A 1031 -40.54 -22.77 -33.88
CA LEU A 1031 -40.25 -23.42 -35.17
C LEU A 1031 -38.82 -24.02 -35.23
N GLN A 1032 -38.76 -25.29 -34.83
CA GLN A 1032 -38.03 -26.48 -35.36
C GLN A 1032 -36.69 -26.39 -36.14
N PRO A 1033 -35.85 -27.46 -36.05
CA PRO A 1033 -34.43 -27.46 -36.39
C PRO A 1033 -34.14 -27.85 -37.85
N SER A 1034 -33.12 -27.22 -38.46
CA SER A 1034 -32.53 -27.72 -39.71
C SER A 1034 -30.99 -27.67 -39.70
N THR A 1035 -30.42 -28.81 -39.33
CA THR A 1035 -29.27 -29.47 -39.97
C THR A 1035 -28.34 -28.63 -40.85
N GLY A 1036 -27.12 -28.40 -40.36
CA GLY A 1036 -26.02 -27.84 -41.14
C GLY A 1036 -24.62 -27.99 -40.51
N ILE A 1037 -24.39 -29.04 -39.72
CA ILE A 1037 -23.06 -29.37 -39.18
C ILE A 1037 -22.21 -30.02 -40.27
N VAL A 1038 -21.27 -29.26 -40.83
CA VAL A 1038 -20.00 -29.69 -41.42
C VAL A 1038 -19.08 -28.46 -41.29
N GLY A 1039 -18.01 -28.39 -40.51
CA GLY A 1039 -17.16 -29.42 -39.93
C GLY A 1039 -16.11 -28.74 -39.04
N ALA A 1040 -16.20 -28.93 -37.73
CA ALA A 1040 -15.26 -28.49 -36.71
C ALA A 1040 -13.94 -29.32 -36.71
N ALA A 1041 -13.41 -29.65 -37.89
CA ALA A 1041 -12.26 -30.56 -38.03
C ALA A 1041 -11.11 -30.00 -38.89
N ALA A 1042 -11.13 -28.71 -39.25
CA ALA A 1042 -10.09 -28.08 -40.07
C ALA A 1042 -9.19 -27.07 -39.34
N VAL A 1043 -9.43 -26.80 -38.05
CA VAL A 1043 -8.63 -25.85 -37.24
C VAL A 1043 -7.94 -26.57 -36.07
N ALA A 1044 -7.67 -27.87 -36.21
CA ALA A 1044 -7.02 -28.69 -35.17
C ALA A 1044 -5.60 -29.16 -35.56
N ALA A 1045 -4.92 -28.47 -36.48
CA ALA A 1045 -3.61 -28.90 -36.96
C ALA A 1045 -2.55 -27.79 -37.15
N ALA A 1046 -2.74 -26.58 -36.61
CA ALA A 1046 -1.80 -25.47 -36.82
C ALA A 1046 -1.15 -24.88 -35.56
N HIS A 1047 -1.65 -25.12 -34.33
CA HIS A 1047 -1.00 -24.61 -33.12
C HIS A 1047 -0.98 -25.68 -32.03
N GLY A 1048 0.23 -26.04 -31.60
CA GLY A 1048 0.47 -27.09 -30.61
C GLY A 1048 0.32 -26.59 -29.18
N THR A 1049 -0.50 -27.34 -28.43
CA THR A 1049 -0.45 -27.56 -26.98
C THR A 1049 -0.74 -26.40 -26.02
N THR A 1050 -1.99 -25.93 -25.97
CA THR A 1050 -2.66 -25.40 -24.76
C THR A 1050 -4.20 -25.44 -24.94
N VAL A 1051 -4.81 -26.63 -24.93
CA VAL A 1051 -6.28 -26.78 -24.81
C VAL A 1051 -6.58 -28.01 -23.94
N ALA A 1052 -6.44 -27.84 -22.63
CA ALA A 1052 -6.89 -28.83 -21.64
C ALA A 1052 -7.41 -28.20 -20.33
N SER A 1053 -7.00 -26.96 -20.00
CA SER A 1053 -7.48 -26.23 -18.83
C SER A 1053 -8.77 -25.43 -19.09
N TYR A 1054 -8.94 -24.86 -20.29
CA TYR A 1054 -10.13 -24.08 -20.64
C TYR A 1054 -11.41 -24.93 -20.83
N ASP A 1055 -11.26 -26.21 -21.18
CA ASP A 1055 -12.40 -27.11 -21.43
C ASP A 1055 -12.98 -27.69 -20.13
N ALA A 1056 -12.22 -27.67 -19.03
CA ALA A 1056 -12.65 -28.20 -17.73
C ALA A 1056 -13.51 -27.21 -16.93
N SER A 1057 -13.17 -25.92 -16.97
CA SER A 1057 -13.93 -24.83 -16.31
C SER A 1057 -15.24 -24.55 -17.04
N VAL A 1058 -15.25 -24.56 -18.36
CA VAL A 1058 -16.48 -24.41 -19.17
C VAL A 1058 -17.40 -25.62 -19.04
N THR A 1059 -16.85 -26.83 -18.88
CA THR A 1059 -17.63 -28.05 -18.60
C THR A 1059 -18.18 -28.06 -17.16
N ALA A 1060 -17.44 -27.55 -16.17
CA ALA A 1060 -17.92 -27.40 -14.79
C ALA A 1060 -19.03 -26.35 -14.68
N PHE A 1061 -18.87 -25.21 -15.35
CA PHE A 1061 -19.86 -24.14 -15.44
C PHE A 1061 -21.15 -24.59 -16.13
N ASN A 1062 -21.04 -25.32 -17.26
CA ASN A 1062 -22.22 -25.86 -17.95
C ASN A 1062 -22.90 -27.01 -17.19
N ASN A 1063 -22.16 -27.85 -16.47
CA ASN A 1063 -22.77 -28.91 -15.66
C ASN A 1063 -23.52 -28.36 -14.44
N LEU A 1064 -23.05 -27.27 -13.84
CA LEU A 1064 -23.72 -26.58 -12.72
C LEU A 1064 -25.06 -25.97 -13.15
N PHE A 1065 -25.11 -25.39 -14.36
CA PHE A 1065 -26.34 -24.84 -14.93
C PHE A 1065 -27.36 -25.91 -15.38
N THR A 1066 -26.88 -27.11 -15.75
CA THR A 1066 -27.75 -28.19 -16.22
C THR A 1066 -28.38 -28.99 -15.07
N ASP A 1067 -27.70 -29.11 -13.92
CA ASP A 1067 -28.27 -29.76 -12.72
C ASP A 1067 -29.34 -28.89 -12.03
N ALA A 1068 -29.19 -27.56 -12.04
CA ALA A 1068 -30.20 -26.62 -11.54
C ALA A 1068 -31.53 -26.63 -12.31
N SER A 1069 -31.54 -27.19 -13.53
CA SER A 1069 -32.69 -27.19 -14.44
C SER A 1069 -33.62 -28.42 -14.31
N THR A 1070 -33.28 -29.45 -13.50
CA THR A 1070 -34.03 -30.73 -13.53
C THR A 1070 -34.81 -31.11 -12.26
N ASP A 1071 -34.81 -30.32 -11.19
CA ASP A 1071 -35.68 -30.56 -10.03
C ASP A 1071 -36.31 -29.30 -9.43
N VAL A 1072 -37.30 -28.75 -10.13
CA VAL A 1072 -38.06 -27.52 -9.80
C VAL A 1072 -39.09 -27.75 -8.66
N THR A 1073 -38.82 -28.63 -7.69
CA THR A 1073 -39.77 -28.83 -6.57
C THR A 1073 -39.16 -28.87 -5.17
N ALA A 1074 -37.87 -28.57 -4.99
CA ALA A 1074 -37.24 -28.73 -3.68
C ALA A 1074 -36.25 -27.63 -3.25
N TYR A 1075 -36.41 -26.35 -3.61
CA TYR A 1075 -35.60 -25.28 -2.99
C TYR A 1075 -36.39 -23.97 -2.86
N THR A 1076 -36.65 -23.59 -1.61
CA THR A 1076 -37.14 -22.26 -1.22
C THR A 1076 -36.24 -21.81 -0.06
N THR A 1077 -35.22 -21.00 -0.36
CA THR A 1077 -34.49 -20.10 0.57
C THR A 1077 -33.38 -19.40 -0.22
N ALA A 1078 -33.09 -18.14 0.14
CA ALA A 1078 -32.12 -17.26 -0.49
C ALA A 1078 -30.66 -17.69 -0.29
N ASP A 1079 -30.41 -18.63 0.62
CA ASP A 1079 -29.09 -19.09 1.07
C ASP A 1079 -28.17 -19.63 -0.05
N ALA A 1080 -28.72 -20.23 -1.12
CA ALA A 1080 -27.89 -20.87 -2.15
C ALA A 1080 -27.23 -19.89 -3.14
N VAL A 1081 -27.75 -18.66 -3.25
CA VAL A 1081 -27.15 -17.60 -4.07
C VAL A 1081 -26.09 -16.86 -3.26
N GLU A 1082 -26.32 -16.71 -1.96
CA GLU A 1082 -25.42 -16.08 -1.00
C GLU A 1082 -24.19 -16.95 -0.71
N ASP A 1083 -24.36 -18.28 -0.58
CA ASP A 1083 -23.24 -19.23 -0.48
C ASP A 1083 -22.38 -19.27 -1.76
N ALA A 1084 -22.99 -19.07 -2.93
CA ALA A 1084 -22.27 -19.01 -4.21
C ALA A 1084 -21.54 -17.68 -4.40
N PHE A 1085 -22.10 -16.57 -3.88
CA PHE A 1085 -21.46 -15.26 -3.86
C PHE A 1085 -20.32 -15.21 -2.84
N ALA A 1086 -20.49 -15.79 -1.65
CA ALA A 1086 -19.46 -15.88 -0.62
C ALA A 1086 -18.27 -16.76 -1.06
N ALA A 1087 -18.51 -17.82 -1.82
CA ALA A 1087 -17.45 -18.63 -2.43
C ALA A 1087 -16.72 -17.88 -3.57
N LEU A 1088 -17.42 -16.98 -4.28
CA LEU A 1088 -16.83 -16.12 -5.30
C LEU A 1088 -16.00 -14.99 -4.66
N ASN A 1089 -16.49 -14.39 -3.58
CA ASN A 1089 -15.85 -13.31 -2.84
C ASN A 1089 -14.59 -13.78 -2.11
N THR A 1090 -14.65 -14.93 -1.43
CA THR A 1090 -13.45 -15.54 -0.80
C THR A 1090 -12.39 -15.96 -1.81
N THR A 1091 -12.75 -16.20 -3.07
CA THR A 1091 -11.76 -16.44 -4.15
C THR A 1091 -11.18 -15.13 -4.69
N PHE A 1092 -11.94 -14.03 -4.63
CA PHE A 1092 -11.52 -12.67 -5.01
C PHE A 1092 -10.64 -12.01 -3.91
N ASP A 1093 -10.99 -12.17 -2.64
CA ASP A 1093 -10.32 -11.56 -1.48
C ASP A 1093 -8.95 -12.22 -1.20
N ASN A 1094 -8.86 -13.53 -1.44
CA ASN A 1094 -7.57 -14.25 -1.39
C ASN A 1094 -6.64 -13.89 -2.57
N ALA A 1095 -7.17 -13.34 -3.66
CA ALA A 1095 -6.38 -12.80 -4.77
C ALA A 1095 -5.95 -11.34 -4.51
N ALA A 1096 -6.78 -10.52 -3.85
CA ALA A 1096 -6.46 -9.10 -3.58
C ALA A 1096 -5.37 -8.91 -2.50
N THR A 1097 -5.35 -9.73 -1.45
CA THR A 1097 -4.46 -9.53 -0.30
C THR A 1097 -3.01 -9.96 -0.55
N ALA A 1098 -2.75 -10.75 -1.60
CA ALA A 1098 -1.41 -11.18 -2.00
C ALA A 1098 -0.77 -10.32 -3.12
N TYR A 1099 -1.53 -9.39 -3.73
CA TYR A 1099 -1.13 -8.67 -4.95
C TYR A 1099 -0.86 -7.15 -4.79
N GLY A 1100 -1.20 -6.52 -3.66
CA GLY A 1100 -1.33 -5.05 -3.63
C GLY A 1100 -0.11 -4.18 -3.31
N THR A 1101 0.91 -4.65 -2.58
CA THR A 1101 1.91 -3.72 -1.97
C THR A 1101 3.35 -3.85 -2.45
N ALA A 1102 3.73 -4.97 -3.08
CA ALA A 1102 5.07 -5.17 -3.63
C ALA A 1102 5.14 -4.94 -5.15
N ASP A 1103 4.01 -5.06 -5.85
CA ASP A 1103 3.88 -4.94 -7.31
C ASP A 1103 3.99 -3.47 -7.76
N THR A 1104 3.23 -2.58 -7.11
CA THR A 1104 3.26 -1.13 -7.35
C THR A 1104 4.63 -0.46 -7.11
N ALA A 1105 5.44 -0.97 -6.17
CA ALA A 1105 6.77 -0.44 -5.89
C ALA A 1105 7.84 -0.93 -6.89
N LEU A 1106 7.70 -2.16 -7.41
CA LEU A 1106 8.57 -2.71 -8.44
C LEU A 1106 8.24 -2.08 -9.81
N ASP A 1107 6.94 -1.91 -10.09
CA ASP A 1107 6.46 -1.22 -11.29
C ASP A 1107 6.84 0.26 -11.29
N ALA A 1108 6.73 0.99 -10.18
CA ALA A 1108 7.21 2.37 -10.11
C ALA A 1108 8.73 2.49 -10.31
N ALA A 1109 9.53 1.57 -9.74
CA ALA A 1109 10.98 1.57 -9.90
C ALA A 1109 11.44 1.17 -11.33
N LEU A 1110 10.64 0.38 -12.05
CA LEU A 1110 10.93 -0.07 -13.42
C LEU A 1110 10.27 0.84 -14.49
N ALA A 1111 9.13 1.48 -14.23
CA ALA A 1111 8.46 2.40 -15.17
C ALA A 1111 9.31 3.66 -15.45
N ASP A 1112 10.04 4.17 -14.45
CA ASP A 1112 11.05 5.24 -14.60
C ASP A 1112 12.23 4.83 -15.51
N ALA A 1113 12.42 3.53 -15.77
CA ALA A 1113 13.50 3.00 -16.61
C ALA A 1113 13.15 2.93 -18.11
N ALA A 1114 11.86 2.95 -18.45
CA ALA A 1114 11.35 2.63 -19.78
C ALA A 1114 11.34 3.83 -20.76
N THR A 1115 11.10 5.05 -20.26
CA THR A 1115 10.93 6.24 -21.11
C THR A 1115 11.99 7.33 -20.90
N ALA A 1116 12.85 7.21 -19.88
CA ALA A 1116 13.79 8.27 -19.52
C ALA A 1116 15.21 8.10 -20.10
N THR A 1117 15.83 9.24 -20.38
CA THR A 1117 17.26 9.37 -20.71
C THR A 1117 18.19 9.12 -19.51
N SER A 1118 17.64 8.72 -18.36
CA SER A 1118 18.31 8.34 -17.11
C SER A 1118 17.41 7.38 -16.29
N PHE A 1119 17.97 6.34 -15.65
CA PHE A 1119 17.20 5.49 -14.72
C PHE A 1119 16.93 6.24 -13.40
N GLY A 1120 15.74 6.08 -12.82
CA GLY A 1120 15.43 6.54 -11.45
C GLY A 1120 16.23 5.78 -10.38
N SER A 1121 16.32 4.45 -10.55
CA SER A 1121 17.16 3.58 -9.73
C SER A 1121 18.50 3.27 -10.40
N THR A 1122 19.61 3.66 -9.79
CA THR A 1122 20.95 3.51 -10.38
C THR A 1122 21.96 2.86 -9.42
N VAL A 1123 23.13 2.48 -9.93
CA VAL A 1123 24.27 2.08 -9.09
C VAL A 1123 24.64 3.18 -8.09
N LEU A 1124 24.44 4.46 -8.44
CA LEU A 1124 24.64 5.60 -7.54
C LEU A 1124 23.49 5.80 -6.54
N HIS A 1125 22.25 5.54 -6.95
CA HIS A 1125 21.02 5.70 -6.15
C HIS A 1125 20.18 4.41 -6.24
N THR A 1126 20.59 3.37 -5.51
CA THR A 1126 19.94 2.05 -5.55
C THR A 1126 18.72 2.02 -4.66
N ASP A 1127 17.56 1.70 -5.24
CA ASP A 1127 16.34 1.49 -4.47
C ASP A 1127 16.28 0.09 -3.86
N VAL A 1128 15.63 -0.01 -2.71
CA VAL A 1128 15.49 -1.27 -1.96
C VAL A 1128 14.01 -1.59 -1.80
N ILE A 1129 13.57 -2.67 -2.42
CA ILE A 1129 12.21 -3.19 -2.30
C ILE A 1129 12.21 -4.35 -1.29
N THR A 1130 11.37 -4.25 -0.27
CA THR A 1130 11.30 -5.23 0.83
C THR A 1130 9.99 -6.01 0.80
N GLY A 1131 10.02 -7.32 1.07
CA GLY A 1131 8.82 -8.14 1.26
C GLY A 1131 8.43 -9.04 0.10
N LEU A 1132 9.18 -9.04 -1.02
CA LEU A 1132 8.87 -9.86 -2.18
C LEU A 1132 9.25 -11.35 -1.95
N ASN A 1133 8.25 -12.24 -1.91
CA ASN A 1133 8.43 -13.69 -1.80
C ASN A 1133 7.97 -14.42 -3.08
N LEU A 1134 8.89 -14.61 -4.03
CA LEU A 1134 8.71 -15.40 -5.25
C LEU A 1134 9.31 -16.79 -5.05
N SER A 1135 8.50 -17.82 -4.79
CA SER A 1135 8.98 -19.20 -4.66
C SER A 1135 8.28 -20.13 -5.64
N ALA A 1136 9.00 -21.13 -6.16
CA ALA A 1136 8.40 -22.17 -7.00
C ALA A 1136 7.46 -23.05 -6.16
N LEU A 1137 6.14 -22.81 -6.25
CA LEU A 1137 5.13 -23.69 -5.65
C LEU A 1137 5.10 -25.04 -6.39
N ALA A 1138 4.88 -26.12 -5.62
CA ALA A 1138 4.95 -27.49 -6.12
C ALA A 1138 3.72 -27.92 -6.97
N ASP A 1139 2.71 -27.06 -7.12
CA ASP A 1139 1.54 -27.27 -7.98
C ASP A 1139 1.48 -26.16 -9.05
N ALA A 1140 1.45 -26.57 -10.31
CA ALA A 1140 1.62 -25.71 -11.48
C ALA A 1140 0.39 -24.86 -11.84
N SER A 1141 -0.34 -24.31 -10.86
CA SER A 1141 -1.55 -23.50 -11.10
C SER A 1141 -1.59 -22.13 -10.42
N ASP A 1142 -0.63 -21.77 -9.56
CA ASP A 1142 -0.47 -20.39 -9.07
C ASP A 1142 0.78 -19.77 -9.70
N THR A 1143 0.59 -19.07 -10.82
CA THR A 1143 1.60 -18.17 -11.38
C THR A 1143 1.43 -16.81 -10.73
N ILE A 1144 2.37 -16.41 -9.86
CA ILE A 1144 2.59 -14.99 -9.55
C ILE A 1144 2.97 -14.32 -10.87
N ARG A 1145 2.10 -13.44 -11.38
CA ARG A 1145 2.38 -12.59 -12.54
C ARG A 1145 2.95 -11.27 -12.01
N VAL A 1146 4.03 -10.80 -12.64
CA VAL A 1146 4.44 -9.40 -12.59
C VAL A 1146 4.13 -8.90 -14.01
N GLU A 1147 3.14 -8.05 -14.17
CA GLU A 1147 2.76 -7.50 -15.48
C GLU A 1147 3.57 -6.20 -15.70
N THR A 1148 4.76 -6.31 -16.31
CA THR A 1148 5.52 -5.12 -16.68
C THR A 1148 5.30 -4.79 -18.15
N ASP A 1149 4.67 -3.66 -18.45
CA ASP A 1149 4.51 -3.10 -19.82
C ASP A 1149 5.82 -2.43 -20.33
N ILE A 1150 6.97 -3.00 -19.99
CA ILE A 1150 8.29 -2.36 -20.17
C ILE A 1150 9.06 -3.03 -21.30
N VAL A 1151 9.07 -2.38 -22.47
CA VAL A 1151 9.82 -2.83 -23.64
C VAL A 1151 11.26 -2.30 -23.59
N PHE A 1152 12.23 -3.10 -23.13
CA PHE A 1152 13.67 -2.81 -23.25
C PHE A 1152 14.25 -3.18 -24.64
N GLY A 1153 13.60 -2.74 -25.71
CA GLY A 1153 13.99 -3.15 -27.08
C GLY A 1153 14.02 -4.68 -27.25
N ASP A 1154 15.00 -5.22 -28.00
CA ASP A 1154 15.13 -6.67 -28.26
C ASP A 1154 15.85 -7.46 -27.13
N ALA A 1155 16.12 -6.85 -25.96
CA ALA A 1155 16.95 -7.45 -24.89
C ALA A 1155 16.09 -8.08 -23.78
N GLU A 1156 16.38 -9.33 -23.42
CA GLU A 1156 15.66 -10.09 -22.36
C GLU A 1156 16.46 -10.11 -21.05
N PHE A 1157 15.77 -10.03 -19.90
CA PHE A 1157 16.37 -10.26 -18.59
C PHE A 1157 16.84 -11.71 -18.43
N VAL A 1158 18.10 -11.91 -18.04
CA VAL A 1158 18.67 -13.26 -17.83
C VAL A 1158 19.03 -13.50 -16.37
N ALA A 1159 18.53 -14.60 -15.81
CA ALA A 1159 18.96 -15.09 -14.50
C ALA A 1159 20.37 -15.69 -14.56
N ILE A 1160 21.31 -15.17 -13.76
CA ILE A 1160 22.66 -15.70 -13.68
C ILE A 1160 23.08 -15.99 -12.23
N THR A 1161 23.87 -17.05 -12.07
CA THR A 1161 24.53 -17.41 -10.79
C THR A 1161 26.05 -17.34 -10.89
N THR A 1162 26.59 -17.22 -12.10
CA THR A 1162 28.02 -17.16 -12.39
C THR A 1162 28.29 -16.13 -13.48
N VAL A 1163 29.40 -15.40 -13.35
CA VAL A 1163 30.00 -14.64 -14.46
C VAL A 1163 31.22 -15.40 -14.97
N GLY A 1164 31.15 -15.91 -16.21
CA GLY A 1164 32.15 -16.81 -16.75
C GLY A 1164 32.17 -18.16 -16.01
N ALA A 1165 33.24 -18.45 -15.26
CA ALA A 1165 33.37 -19.67 -14.45
C ALA A 1165 33.34 -19.40 -12.93
N THR A 1166 33.08 -18.16 -12.52
CA THR A 1166 33.15 -17.73 -11.12
C THR A 1166 31.74 -17.50 -10.59
N ASP A 1167 31.43 -18.08 -9.43
CA ASP A 1167 30.17 -17.87 -8.72
C ASP A 1167 30.11 -16.44 -8.17
N ILE A 1168 28.99 -15.75 -8.45
CA ILE A 1168 28.76 -14.35 -8.08
C ILE A 1168 28.86 -14.14 -6.56
N ASN A 1169 28.49 -15.15 -5.75
CA ASN A 1169 28.57 -15.07 -4.30
C ASN A 1169 30.01 -15.17 -3.74
N THR A 1170 31.00 -15.48 -4.58
CA THR A 1170 32.40 -15.60 -4.15
C THR A 1170 33.20 -14.29 -4.26
N PHE A 1171 32.62 -13.24 -4.84
CA PHE A 1171 33.25 -11.92 -4.92
C PHE A 1171 33.22 -11.23 -3.55
N GLY A 1172 34.35 -10.61 -3.16
CA GLY A 1172 34.50 -10.04 -1.81
C GLY A 1172 33.68 -8.78 -1.52
N THR A 1173 33.08 -8.14 -2.54
CA THR A 1173 32.21 -6.97 -2.39
C THR A 1173 31.17 -6.95 -3.51
N LEU A 1174 30.00 -6.34 -3.28
CA LEU A 1174 28.95 -6.14 -4.29
C LEU A 1174 29.48 -5.38 -5.52
N ASN A 1175 30.30 -4.34 -5.33
CA ASN A 1175 30.89 -3.57 -6.43
C ASN A 1175 31.77 -4.45 -7.36
N LEU A 1176 32.53 -5.40 -6.79
CA LEU A 1176 33.31 -6.36 -7.58
C LEU A 1176 32.42 -7.38 -8.32
N ALA A 1177 31.28 -7.75 -7.73
CA ALA A 1177 30.29 -8.59 -8.41
C ALA A 1177 29.64 -7.82 -9.57
N LEU A 1178 29.20 -6.58 -9.34
CA LEU A 1178 28.63 -5.70 -10.37
C LEU A 1178 29.60 -5.41 -11.51
N GLN A 1179 30.88 -5.14 -11.21
CA GLN A 1179 31.92 -5.00 -12.25
C GLN A 1179 32.10 -6.25 -13.10
N ALA A 1180 31.87 -7.43 -12.53
CA ALA A 1180 31.91 -8.69 -13.26
C ALA A 1180 30.64 -8.87 -14.11
N VAL A 1181 29.47 -8.57 -13.55
CA VAL A 1181 28.17 -8.63 -14.25
C VAL A 1181 28.14 -7.66 -15.44
N ALA A 1182 28.62 -6.42 -15.25
CA ALA A 1182 28.78 -5.43 -16.31
C ALA A 1182 29.74 -5.88 -17.42
N GLN A 1183 30.69 -6.78 -17.14
CA GLN A 1183 31.58 -7.35 -18.17
C GLN A 1183 31.01 -8.62 -18.82
N SER A 1184 29.79 -9.01 -18.46
CA SER A 1184 29.11 -10.16 -19.04
C SER A 1184 28.57 -9.82 -20.44
N ALA A 1185 28.16 -10.83 -21.21
CA ALA A 1185 27.61 -10.62 -22.55
C ALA A 1185 26.11 -10.25 -22.54
N GLN A 1186 25.52 -10.07 -21.35
CA GLN A 1186 24.10 -9.78 -21.17
C GLN A 1186 23.94 -8.36 -20.63
N ASP A 1187 23.09 -7.58 -21.28
CA ASP A 1187 22.83 -6.19 -20.91
C ASP A 1187 21.80 -6.09 -19.77
N LEU A 1188 20.92 -7.10 -19.61
CA LEU A 1188 19.89 -7.15 -18.56
C LEU A 1188 19.98 -8.45 -17.76
N VAL A 1189 20.14 -8.33 -16.44
CA VAL A 1189 20.53 -9.46 -15.59
C VAL A 1189 19.83 -9.42 -14.23
N VAL A 1190 19.36 -10.59 -13.77
CA VAL A 1190 18.99 -10.79 -12.36
C VAL A 1190 19.93 -11.77 -11.68
N PHE A 1191 20.41 -11.45 -10.48
CA PHE A 1191 21.36 -12.29 -9.74
C PHE A 1191 21.19 -12.17 -8.22
N GLN A 1192 21.73 -13.14 -7.49
CA GLN A 1192 21.81 -13.11 -6.03
C GLN A 1192 23.23 -12.85 -5.56
N TYR A 1193 23.37 -11.97 -4.56
CA TYR A 1193 24.63 -11.72 -3.86
C TYR A 1193 24.40 -11.65 -2.35
N GLN A 1194 25.02 -12.57 -1.62
CA GLN A 1194 24.95 -12.67 -0.15
C GLN A 1194 23.51 -12.66 0.40
N GLY A 1195 22.61 -13.42 -0.23
CA GLY A 1195 21.22 -13.60 0.21
C GLY A 1195 20.25 -12.50 -0.21
N ASN A 1196 20.69 -11.49 -0.96
CA ASN A 1196 19.79 -10.48 -1.56
C ASN A 1196 19.73 -10.68 -3.08
N THR A 1197 18.60 -10.34 -3.69
CA THR A 1197 18.39 -10.40 -5.14
C THR A 1197 18.57 -9.00 -5.74
N TYR A 1198 19.18 -8.92 -6.92
CA TYR A 1198 19.46 -7.68 -7.62
C TYR A 1198 18.97 -7.77 -9.06
N ILE A 1199 18.36 -6.69 -9.54
CA ILE A 1199 18.06 -6.45 -10.96
C ILE A 1199 19.09 -5.42 -11.46
N TYR A 1200 19.79 -5.75 -12.54
CA TYR A 1200 20.85 -4.94 -13.12
C TYR A 1200 20.63 -4.76 -14.62
N GLY A 1201 20.87 -3.55 -15.12
CA GLY A 1201 20.82 -3.23 -16.54
C GLY A 1201 21.97 -2.31 -16.97
N ASP A 1202 22.75 -2.74 -17.96
CA ASP A 1202 23.81 -1.96 -18.61
C ASP A 1202 23.23 -1.20 -19.79
N LYS A 1203 23.21 0.14 -19.71
CA LYS A 1203 22.75 1.01 -20.80
C LYS A 1203 23.82 2.05 -21.08
N ALA A 1204 24.06 2.33 -22.36
CA ALA A 1204 25.01 3.37 -22.75
C ALA A 1204 24.57 4.74 -22.21
N SER A 1205 25.33 5.29 -21.27
CA SER A 1205 25.08 6.61 -20.68
C SER A 1205 25.19 7.74 -21.72
N PRO A 1206 24.22 8.69 -21.79
CA PRO A 1206 24.27 9.83 -22.71
C PRO A 1206 25.49 10.74 -22.53
N VAL A 1207 26.16 10.69 -21.36
CA VAL A 1207 27.32 11.51 -21.00
C VAL A 1207 28.68 10.81 -21.21
N GLY A 1208 28.70 9.66 -21.89
CA GLY A 1208 29.94 9.03 -22.37
C GLY A 1208 30.34 7.71 -21.70
N GLY A 1209 29.42 7.04 -21.02
CA GLY A 1209 29.60 5.66 -20.56
C GLY A 1209 29.70 4.67 -21.73
N THR A 1210 30.55 3.66 -21.61
CA THR A 1210 30.72 2.59 -22.61
C THR A 1210 30.02 1.34 -22.14
N LEU A 1211 29.13 0.77 -22.97
CA LEU A 1211 28.56 -0.57 -22.79
C LEU A 1211 29.63 -1.57 -22.36
N ASN A 1212 29.28 -2.44 -21.42
CA ASN A 1212 30.12 -3.44 -20.76
C ASN A 1212 31.10 -2.90 -19.71
N GLN A 1213 30.79 -1.76 -19.08
CA GLN A 1213 31.53 -1.21 -17.95
C GLN A 1213 30.56 -0.64 -16.92
N LEU A 1214 30.75 -1.00 -15.65
CA LEU A 1214 29.95 -0.48 -14.55
C LEU A 1214 30.07 1.05 -14.46
N ASP A 1215 28.97 1.73 -14.69
CA ASP A 1215 28.76 3.17 -14.57
C ASP A 1215 27.79 3.46 -13.39
N ASP A 1216 27.93 4.64 -12.79
CA ASP A 1216 27.03 5.16 -11.76
C ASP A 1216 25.61 5.38 -12.31
N THR A 1217 25.43 5.43 -13.63
CA THR A 1217 24.15 5.53 -14.31
C THR A 1217 23.56 4.20 -14.75
N ASP A 1218 24.17 3.05 -14.45
CA ASP A 1218 23.56 1.74 -14.76
C ASP A 1218 22.39 1.44 -13.81
N LEU A 1219 21.38 0.71 -14.29
CA LEU A 1219 20.22 0.31 -13.50
C LEU A 1219 20.65 -0.65 -12.38
N LEU A 1220 20.24 -0.36 -11.15
CA LEU A 1220 20.41 -1.29 -10.03
C LEU A 1220 19.25 -1.18 -9.04
N VAL A 1221 18.49 -2.26 -8.89
CA VAL A 1221 17.43 -2.41 -7.88
C VAL A 1221 17.77 -3.57 -6.96
N LYS A 1222 17.61 -3.38 -5.64
CA LYS A 1222 17.80 -4.43 -4.64
C LYS A 1222 16.45 -4.94 -4.13
N LEU A 1223 16.23 -6.25 -4.19
CA LEU A 1223 15.07 -6.92 -3.61
C LEU A 1223 15.48 -7.69 -2.35
N THR A 1224 14.73 -7.53 -1.26
CA THR A 1224 14.92 -8.29 -0.01
C THR A 1224 13.69 -9.15 0.28
N GLY A 1225 13.89 -10.48 0.28
CA GLY A 1225 12.84 -11.49 0.43
C GLY A 1225 13.28 -12.82 -0.22
N THR A 1226 12.41 -13.84 -0.22
CA THR A 1226 12.73 -15.15 -0.85
C THR A 1226 12.36 -15.10 -2.32
N VAL A 1227 13.33 -14.95 -3.24
CA VAL A 1227 13.06 -14.78 -4.69
C VAL A 1227 13.75 -15.85 -5.54
N ASP A 1228 12.96 -16.58 -6.34
CA ASP A 1228 13.45 -17.47 -7.40
C ASP A 1228 13.86 -16.65 -8.63
N LEU A 1229 15.15 -16.71 -8.98
CA LEU A 1229 15.72 -15.92 -10.07
C LEU A 1229 15.13 -16.26 -11.45
N ASN A 1230 14.75 -17.52 -11.69
CA ASN A 1230 14.20 -17.92 -13.00
C ASN A 1230 12.76 -17.45 -13.14
N LEU A 1231 12.00 -17.46 -12.04
CA LEU A 1231 10.62 -16.97 -12.04
C LEU A 1231 10.58 -15.46 -12.23
N LEU A 1232 11.47 -14.73 -11.54
CA LEU A 1232 11.63 -13.27 -11.71
C LEU A 1232 12.07 -12.91 -13.14
N ALA A 1233 13.04 -13.62 -13.72
CA ALA A 1233 13.43 -13.38 -15.11
C ALA A 1233 12.29 -13.71 -16.10
N ALA A 1234 11.47 -14.73 -15.81
CA ALA A 1234 10.34 -15.07 -16.67
C ALA A 1234 9.20 -14.04 -16.59
N SER A 1235 8.94 -13.47 -15.41
CA SER A 1235 7.93 -12.43 -15.24
C SER A 1235 8.34 -11.10 -15.87
N LEU A 1236 9.61 -10.70 -15.73
CA LEU A 1236 10.16 -9.48 -16.35
C LEU A 1236 10.22 -9.53 -17.89
N ASN A 1237 10.03 -10.71 -18.50
CA ASN A 1237 10.08 -10.91 -19.96
C ASN A 1237 8.72 -11.31 -20.56
N SER A 1238 7.62 -11.35 -19.79
CA SER A 1238 6.32 -11.79 -20.30
C SER A 1238 5.53 -10.66 -20.97
N ASP A 1239 5.72 -10.46 -22.27
CA ASP A 1239 4.85 -9.63 -23.13
C ASP A 1239 3.54 -10.37 -23.46
N ILE A 1240 2.51 -10.29 -22.60
CA ILE A 1240 1.14 -10.66 -22.96
C ILE A 1240 0.16 -9.76 -22.19
N GLY A 1241 -0.26 -8.65 -22.81
CA GLY A 1241 -1.33 -7.79 -22.30
C GLY A 1241 -2.72 -8.41 -22.33
#